data_AF-A0A8R7V8V0-F1
#
_entry.id   AF-A0A8R7V8V0-F1
#
_cell.length_a   1.000
_cell.length_b   1.000
_cell.length_c   1.000
_cell.angle_alpha   90.00
_cell.angle_beta   90.00
_cell.angle_gamma   90.00
#
_symmetry.space_group_name_H-M   'P 1'
#
loop_
_entity.id
_entity.type
_entity.pdbx_description
1 polymer ?
#
loop_
_entity_poly.entity_id
_entity_poly.type
_entity_poly.pdbx_seq_one_letter_code
_entity_poly.pdbx_strand_id
1 'polypeptide(L)'
;MEPLSGAANAAAAAAGGGGASRAPSFASQTNALLRKNLIFQKRNRKETIRLIIVPIYLCVLLSVLQRVINNLLDKPKYKCGCMCVDVNGTGPCQNVCGIQYSTLDQAGSCPIPNPPEWPALLQVPRPKYRAIQDSSESCRKSQSCPAAIPFTGVNETLSTTVMQNMFTDSPLSNLSDNASISGLLLGTDMPGTSTGFIEPAFISDVPIYVLQSECKSRDSVTLRTTIDAINVQKEIRCVQGLPLWRNSSRTINEETFKGYREGKIGEGISEVAMAYDFQDSNEKRFNVLALYNSTYQNISYVPMPFGLLRVSRSLNAVSNAYLQFLQGPGSGIKMLLEFTKEMPKQATRLTIDFSSLIGPLFFEWVVALLFPVMLTYLVYEKQHKLRTMMKMHGLGNGPYWIIYYAYFLILSTVYLVLFVIFGALIGLNFFKTNNYSIQFVFFFSFINLQIVLSFLAATFFSKVNTAQAIAYLYIFGSGLMAGSLIRNFLEGGKFPRNWITVLEIIPAFSLYRGLYELSQYAIRASETGNPGMRWSDLNDRTNGMRDVLIIIIVEWLVLLPVAYYFDYAASVGNSSGLLSIIKRLLRKNPTWRRIAVNEVADNDVHVEMEKLDIIKERETVDQVLQQRNSGYAVVCDDLKKVYHGKDGNPDK
;
A
#
# COMPACT_ATOMS: atom_id res chain seq x y z
N MET A 1 -62.91 -49.41 -76.89
CA MET A 1 -63.83 -48.35 -76.45
C MET A 1 -63.05 -47.39 -75.56
N GLU A 2 -62.64 -46.26 -76.11
CA GLU A 2 -62.66 -44.97 -75.39
C GLU A 2 -64.09 -44.40 -75.45
N PRO A 3 -64.44 -43.28 -74.78
CA PRO A 3 -63.64 -42.38 -73.90
C PRO A 3 -64.23 -42.37 -72.44
N LEU A 4 -64.02 -41.45 -71.48
CA LEU A 4 -63.51 -40.07 -71.43
C LEU A 4 -62.64 -39.76 -70.18
N SER A 5 -61.91 -38.64 -70.32
CA SER A 5 -61.28 -37.72 -69.37
C SER A 5 -62.09 -37.25 -68.14
N GLY A 6 -61.49 -36.67 -67.09
CA GLY A 6 -60.05 -36.44 -66.82
C GLY A 6 -59.79 -35.22 -65.90
N ALA A 7 -58.70 -35.27 -65.12
CA ALA A 7 -57.95 -34.19 -64.45
C ALA A 7 -57.10 -34.81 -63.31
N ALA A 8 -55.79 -34.65 -63.11
CA ALA A 8 -54.61 -34.21 -63.85
C ALA A 8 -53.56 -33.75 -62.80
N ASN A 9 -52.45 -34.50 -62.70
CA ASN A 9 -51.09 -34.03 -62.37
C ASN A 9 -50.80 -33.23 -61.08
N ALA A 10 -50.11 -33.87 -60.12
CA ALA A 10 -48.92 -33.31 -59.43
C ALA A 10 -48.20 -34.38 -58.56
N ALA A 11 -47.36 -35.23 -59.17
CA ALA A 11 -46.62 -36.27 -58.41
C ALA A 11 -45.24 -36.60 -59.01
N ALA A 12 -44.37 -35.60 -59.22
CA ALA A 12 -42.98 -35.82 -59.64
C ALA A 12 -42.05 -34.59 -59.42
N ALA A 13 -41.81 -34.15 -58.17
CA ALA A 13 -40.68 -33.26 -57.82
C ALA A 13 -40.53 -33.05 -56.29
N ALA A 14 -39.87 -33.98 -55.57
CA ALA A 14 -39.37 -33.74 -54.19
C ALA A 14 -38.38 -34.84 -53.71
N ALA A 15 -37.33 -35.12 -54.50
CA ALA A 15 -36.19 -35.90 -54.01
C ALA A 15 -35.03 -34.93 -53.70
N GLY A 16 -34.52 -34.94 -52.47
CA GLY A 16 -33.40 -34.10 -52.02
C GLY A 16 -33.82 -33.06 -50.99
N GLY A 17 -33.57 -33.36 -49.71
CA GLY A 17 -34.00 -32.52 -48.59
C GLY A 17 -33.50 -32.99 -47.23
N GLY A 18 -32.26 -33.46 -47.13
CA GLY A 18 -31.61 -33.79 -45.86
C GLY A 18 -31.37 -32.51 -45.06
N GLY A 19 -32.36 -32.08 -44.29
CA GLY A 19 -32.28 -30.86 -43.48
C GLY A 19 -31.27 -31.01 -42.35
N ALA A 20 -30.09 -30.42 -42.51
CA ALA A 20 -29.11 -30.27 -41.44
C ALA A 20 -29.78 -29.57 -40.23
N SER A 21 -29.82 -30.26 -39.09
CA SER A 21 -30.47 -29.75 -37.89
C SER A 21 -29.68 -28.57 -37.33
N ARG A 22 -30.24 -27.36 -37.44
CA ARG A 22 -29.61 -26.13 -36.93
C ARG A 22 -29.24 -26.28 -35.46
N ALA A 23 -27.98 -25.99 -35.15
CA ALA A 23 -27.51 -25.94 -33.76
C ALA A 23 -28.38 -25.00 -32.90
N PRO A 24 -28.66 -25.35 -31.62
CA PRO A 24 -29.52 -24.55 -30.77
C PRO A 24 -28.98 -23.13 -30.61
N SER A 25 -29.83 -22.13 -30.83
CA SER A 25 -29.43 -20.71 -30.86
C SER A 25 -28.75 -20.28 -29.55
N PHE A 26 -27.83 -19.31 -29.64
CA PHE A 26 -27.10 -18.76 -28.49
C PHE A 26 -28.01 -18.41 -27.30
N ALA A 27 -29.20 -17.82 -27.57
CA ALA A 27 -30.19 -17.50 -26.55
C ALA A 27 -30.77 -18.74 -25.84
N SER A 28 -31.05 -19.82 -26.59
CA SER A 28 -31.56 -21.08 -26.03
C SER A 28 -30.52 -21.78 -25.15
N GLN A 29 -29.26 -21.84 -25.59
CA GLN A 29 -28.14 -22.36 -24.79
C GLN A 29 -27.95 -21.54 -23.50
N THR A 30 -27.96 -20.21 -23.62
CA THR A 30 -27.79 -19.29 -22.50
C THR A 30 -28.91 -19.45 -21.45
N ASN A 31 -30.17 -19.58 -21.87
CA ASN A 31 -31.31 -19.79 -20.97
C ASN A 31 -31.22 -21.14 -20.23
N ALA A 32 -30.88 -22.22 -20.94
CA ALA A 32 -30.68 -23.54 -20.32
C ALA A 32 -29.55 -23.53 -19.26
N LEU A 33 -28.46 -22.82 -19.55
CA LEU A 33 -27.32 -22.68 -18.64
C LEU A 33 -27.60 -21.75 -17.45
N LEU A 34 -28.33 -20.65 -17.67
CA LEU A 34 -28.83 -19.80 -16.59
C LEU A 34 -29.69 -20.62 -15.62
N ARG A 35 -30.65 -21.40 -16.12
CA ARG A 35 -31.47 -22.30 -15.30
C ARG A 35 -30.61 -23.33 -14.56
N LYS A 36 -29.60 -23.93 -15.21
CA LYS A 36 -28.66 -24.87 -14.57
C LYS A 36 -27.88 -24.20 -13.42
N ASN A 37 -27.29 -23.03 -13.65
CA ASN A 37 -26.53 -22.30 -12.63
C ASN A 37 -27.42 -21.81 -11.47
N LEU A 38 -28.66 -21.44 -11.75
CA LEU A 38 -29.66 -21.04 -10.74
C LEU A 38 -30.10 -22.25 -9.90
N ILE A 39 -30.29 -23.42 -10.50
CA ILE A 39 -30.56 -24.69 -9.78
C ILE A 39 -29.35 -25.13 -8.95
N PHE A 40 -28.13 -25.01 -9.49
CA PHE A 40 -26.90 -25.34 -8.75
C PHE A 40 -26.75 -24.44 -7.50
N GLN A 41 -26.94 -23.13 -7.64
CA GLN A 41 -26.95 -22.21 -6.50
C GLN A 41 -28.13 -22.42 -5.55
N LYS A 42 -29.29 -22.87 -6.02
CA LYS A 42 -30.40 -23.27 -5.13
C LYS A 42 -30.01 -24.48 -4.25
N ARG A 43 -29.16 -25.39 -4.75
CA ARG A 43 -28.61 -26.52 -3.97
C ARG A 43 -27.47 -26.06 -3.03
N ASN A 44 -26.57 -25.20 -3.49
CA ASN A 44 -25.48 -24.63 -2.67
C ASN A 44 -25.87 -23.35 -1.90
N ARG A 45 -27.18 -23.10 -1.72
CA ARG A 45 -27.72 -21.84 -1.16
C ARG A 45 -27.11 -21.46 0.19
N LYS A 46 -26.73 -22.46 1.01
CA LYS A 46 -26.05 -22.25 2.30
C LYS A 46 -24.68 -21.58 2.16
N GLU A 47 -23.91 -21.88 1.12
CA GLU A 47 -22.58 -21.29 0.87
C GLU A 47 -22.70 -19.87 0.32
N THR A 48 -23.59 -19.65 -0.66
CA THR A 48 -23.86 -18.31 -1.21
C THR A 48 -24.38 -17.36 -0.12
N ILE A 49 -25.30 -17.83 0.75
CA ILE A 49 -25.78 -17.06 1.90
C ILE A 49 -24.65 -16.75 2.88
N ARG A 50 -23.77 -17.72 3.21
CA ARG A 50 -22.61 -17.48 4.09
C ARG A 50 -21.71 -16.38 3.52
N LEU A 51 -21.37 -16.45 2.23
CA LEU A 51 -20.52 -15.44 1.58
C LEU A 51 -21.14 -14.03 1.62
N ILE A 52 -22.46 -13.92 1.45
CA ILE A 52 -23.21 -12.65 1.56
C ILE A 52 -23.29 -12.14 3.01
N ILE A 53 -23.31 -13.03 4.01
CA ILE A 53 -23.35 -12.67 5.43
C ILE A 53 -21.96 -12.27 5.98
N VAL A 54 -20.86 -12.76 5.39
CA VAL A 54 -19.49 -12.45 5.86
C VAL A 54 -19.22 -10.94 6.00
N PRO A 55 -19.51 -10.07 5.01
CA PRO A 55 -19.38 -8.62 5.16
C PRO A 55 -20.16 -8.06 6.35
N ILE A 56 -21.40 -8.53 6.55
CA ILE A 56 -22.27 -8.08 7.65
C ILE A 56 -21.65 -8.47 8.99
N TYR A 57 -21.22 -9.73 9.14
CA TYR A 57 -20.58 -10.23 10.36
C TYR A 57 -19.28 -9.47 10.68
N LEU A 58 -18.43 -9.23 9.68
CA LEU A 58 -17.18 -8.48 9.85
C LEU A 58 -17.42 -7.01 10.21
N CYS A 59 -18.38 -6.35 9.56
CA CYS A 59 -18.77 -4.98 9.90
C CYS A 59 -19.35 -4.90 11.33
N VAL A 60 -20.17 -5.87 11.76
CA VAL A 60 -20.67 -5.96 13.14
C VAL A 60 -19.52 -6.17 14.14
N LEU A 61 -18.55 -7.05 13.84
CA LEU A 61 -17.37 -7.28 14.67
C LEU A 61 -16.55 -5.99 14.85
N LEU A 62 -16.31 -5.26 13.76
CA LEU A 62 -15.66 -3.93 13.80
C LEU A 62 -16.46 -2.93 14.63
N SER A 63 -17.80 -2.91 14.52
CA SER A 63 -18.66 -2.03 15.31
C SER A 63 -18.55 -2.29 16.81
N VAL A 64 -18.58 -3.56 17.22
CA VAL A 64 -18.40 -3.97 18.62
C VAL A 64 -17.04 -3.55 19.14
N LEU A 65 -15.97 -3.82 18.36
CA LEU A 65 -14.61 -3.44 18.73
C LEU A 65 -14.44 -1.92 18.83
N GLN A 66 -14.97 -1.15 17.87
CA GLN A 66 -14.95 0.31 17.89
C GLN A 66 -15.73 0.87 19.09
N ARG A 67 -16.87 0.28 19.46
CA ARG A 67 -17.63 0.69 20.65
C ARG A 67 -16.87 0.39 21.95
N VAL A 68 -16.19 -0.75 22.05
CA VAL A 68 -15.32 -1.08 23.19
C VAL A 68 -14.15 -0.09 23.29
N ILE A 69 -13.48 0.22 22.17
CA ILE A 69 -12.38 1.18 22.11
C ILE A 69 -12.87 2.60 22.45
N ASN A 70 -13.98 3.05 21.87
CA ASN A 70 -14.58 4.35 22.20
C ASN A 70 -14.88 4.45 23.70
N ASN A 71 -15.45 3.42 24.32
CA ASN A 71 -15.70 3.42 25.78
C ASN A 71 -14.40 3.46 26.60
N LEU A 72 -13.29 2.90 26.09
CA LEU A 72 -11.97 3.00 26.74
C LEU A 72 -11.32 4.39 26.56
N LEU A 73 -11.59 5.07 25.45
CA LEU A 73 -11.06 6.38 25.09
C LEU A 73 -11.93 7.56 25.56
N ASP A 74 -13.21 7.33 25.87
CA ASP A 74 -14.11 8.38 26.37
C ASP A 74 -13.83 8.76 27.84
N LYS A 75 -12.90 8.06 28.49
CA LYS A 75 -12.38 8.35 29.83
C LYS A 75 -11.87 9.80 29.92
N PRO A 76 -12.04 10.48 31.07
CA PRO A 76 -11.69 11.89 31.22
C PRO A 76 -10.22 12.20 30.88
N LYS A 77 -9.31 11.25 31.12
CA LYS A 77 -7.87 11.31 30.76
C LYS A 77 -7.61 11.80 29.33
N TYR A 78 -8.45 11.46 28.35
CA TYR A 78 -8.23 11.77 26.93
C TYR A 78 -9.03 12.99 26.42
N LYS A 79 -9.72 13.70 27.31
CA LYS A 79 -10.49 14.91 27.02
C LYS A 79 -9.83 16.10 27.73
N CYS A 80 -9.91 17.28 27.12
CA CYS A 80 -9.57 18.51 27.82
C CYS A 80 -10.46 18.66 29.07
N GLY A 81 -9.86 19.05 30.19
CA GLY A 81 -10.58 19.36 31.42
C GLY A 81 -11.41 20.63 31.28
N CYS A 82 -12.56 20.65 31.92
CA CYS A 82 -13.48 21.78 31.95
C CYS A 82 -13.99 22.01 33.36
N MET A 83 -14.15 23.27 33.73
CA MET A 83 -14.69 23.67 35.02
C MET A 83 -15.85 24.64 34.80
N CYS A 84 -16.87 24.55 35.66
CA CYS A 84 -17.93 25.55 35.67
C CYS A 84 -17.41 26.81 36.36
N VAL A 85 -17.32 27.91 35.61
CA VAL A 85 -16.87 29.22 36.10
C VAL A 85 -18.04 30.19 35.99
N ASP A 86 -18.35 30.91 37.06
CA ASP A 86 -19.30 32.03 36.99
C ASP A 86 -18.54 33.28 36.52
N VAL A 87 -18.67 33.57 35.22
CA VAL A 87 -17.97 34.68 34.55
C VAL A 87 -18.51 36.05 35.00
N ASN A 88 -19.73 36.10 35.53
CA ASN A 88 -20.45 37.34 35.87
C ASN A 88 -20.84 37.45 37.36
N GLY A 89 -20.40 36.51 38.21
CA GLY A 89 -20.59 36.50 39.67
C GLY A 89 -22.05 36.40 40.18
N THR A 90 -23.01 36.22 39.26
CA THR A 90 -24.46 36.16 39.54
C THR A 90 -25.21 35.26 38.53
N GLY A 91 -24.51 34.49 37.69
CA GLY A 91 -25.09 33.80 36.54
C GLY A 91 -25.08 32.27 36.64
N PRO A 92 -25.83 31.56 35.76
CA PRO A 92 -25.65 30.12 35.61
C PRO A 92 -24.21 29.84 35.12
N CYS A 93 -23.50 28.96 35.83
CA CYS A 93 -22.07 28.76 35.59
C CYS A 93 -21.80 28.29 34.16
N GLN A 94 -20.81 28.91 33.51
CA GLN A 94 -20.42 28.56 32.15
C GLN A 94 -19.33 27.49 32.21
N ASN A 95 -19.52 26.38 31.50
CA ASN A 95 -18.54 25.31 31.46
C ASN A 95 -17.38 25.69 30.53
N VAL A 96 -16.26 26.15 31.10
CA VAL A 96 -15.08 26.60 30.37
C VAL A 96 -14.03 25.48 30.35
N CYS A 97 -13.61 25.08 29.15
CA CYS A 97 -12.59 24.06 28.95
C CYS A 97 -11.22 24.69 28.66
N GLY A 98 -10.15 24.16 29.27
CA GLY A 98 -8.80 24.68 29.04
C GLY A 98 -7.72 23.95 29.83
N ILE A 99 -6.46 24.20 29.47
CA ILE A 99 -5.29 23.58 30.12
C ILE A 99 -5.26 23.90 31.62
N GLN A 100 -5.69 25.11 32.00
CA GLN A 100 -5.80 25.57 33.40
C GLN A 100 -6.75 24.70 34.26
N TYR A 101 -7.73 24.04 33.63
CA TYR A 101 -8.72 23.17 34.28
C TYR A 101 -8.46 21.68 34.02
N SER A 102 -7.25 21.34 33.54
CA SER A 102 -6.87 20.00 33.07
C SER A 102 -5.76 19.40 33.92
N THR A 103 -5.83 18.09 34.16
CA THR A 103 -4.68 17.32 34.67
C THR A 103 -3.59 17.17 33.60
N LEU A 104 -2.37 16.80 34.02
CA LEU A 104 -1.20 16.59 33.13
C LEU A 104 -1.52 15.70 31.92
N ASP A 105 -2.30 14.63 32.12
CA ASP A 105 -2.71 13.73 31.04
C ASP A 105 -3.71 14.37 30.07
N GLN A 106 -4.57 15.26 30.55
CA GLN A 106 -5.65 15.89 29.79
C GLN A 106 -5.19 17.10 28.96
N ALA A 107 -4.12 17.77 29.41
CA ALA A 107 -3.58 18.97 28.78
C ALA A 107 -3.27 18.77 27.28
N GLY A 108 -2.79 17.58 26.88
CA GLY A 108 -2.51 17.25 25.48
C GLY A 108 -3.74 17.26 24.56
N SER A 109 -4.95 17.12 25.11
CA SER A 109 -6.22 17.15 24.38
C SER A 109 -6.86 18.54 24.30
N CYS A 110 -6.29 19.55 24.94
CA CYS A 110 -6.82 20.91 24.98
C CYS A 110 -6.52 21.74 23.72
N PRO A 111 -7.31 22.81 23.47
CA PRO A 111 -6.98 23.78 22.44
C PRO A 111 -5.76 24.60 22.86
N ILE A 112 -4.89 24.91 21.90
CA ILE A 112 -3.72 25.78 22.03
C ILE A 112 -3.82 26.82 20.89
N PRO A 113 -4.53 27.93 21.11
CA PRO A 113 -4.75 28.93 20.06
C PRO A 113 -3.47 29.70 19.70
N ASN A 114 -2.61 29.93 20.70
CA ASN A 114 -1.29 30.53 20.52
C ASN A 114 -0.24 29.53 21.03
N PRO A 115 0.44 28.79 20.14
CA PRO A 115 1.53 27.90 20.54
C PRO A 115 2.79 28.68 20.95
N PRO A 116 3.52 28.22 21.99
CA PRO A 116 4.69 28.91 22.50
C PRO A 116 5.87 28.93 21.52
N GLU A 117 6.69 29.97 21.64
CA GLU A 117 7.83 30.24 20.77
C GLU A 117 9.12 29.67 21.37
N TRP A 118 9.51 28.46 20.94
CA TRP A 118 10.69 27.77 21.48
C TRP A 118 11.97 28.16 20.73
N PRO A 119 13.08 28.51 21.42
CA PRO A 119 14.38 28.70 20.79
C PRO A 119 14.81 27.47 19.98
N ALA A 120 15.32 27.68 18.77
CA ALA A 120 15.69 26.58 17.88
C ALA A 120 16.95 25.84 18.39
N LEU A 121 16.78 24.57 18.78
CA LEU A 121 17.86 23.70 19.27
C LEU A 121 18.39 22.76 18.18
N LEU A 122 19.65 22.34 18.31
CA LEU A 122 20.26 21.23 17.57
C LEU A 122 20.11 19.89 18.35
N GLN A 123 19.97 18.76 17.64
CA GLN A 123 20.11 17.44 18.27
C GLN A 123 21.59 17.10 18.49
N VAL A 124 22.03 17.12 19.75
CA VAL A 124 23.38 16.71 20.17
C VAL A 124 23.33 15.23 20.61
N PRO A 125 24.33 14.40 20.28
CA PRO A 125 24.36 13.03 20.78
C PRO A 125 24.63 12.96 22.29
N ARG A 126 24.03 11.96 22.93
CA ARG A 126 24.26 11.68 24.35
C ARG A 126 25.76 11.42 24.59
N PRO A 127 26.37 11.90 25.69
CA PRO A 127 27.82 11.74 25.92
C PRO A 127 28.36 10.32 25.72
N LYS A 128 27.59 9.30 26.13
CA LYS A 128 27.92 7.88 25.97
C LYS A 128 27.93 7.35 24.53
N TYR A 129 27.29 8.04 23.59
CA TYR A 129 27.15 7.62 22.19
C TYR A 129 27.92 8.52 21.21
N ARG A 130 28.48 9.66 21.66
CA ARG A 130 29.29 10.54 20.81
C ARG A 130 30.40 9.74 20.11
N ALA A 131 30.61 10.03 18.83
CA ALA A 131 31.70 9.45 18.07
C ALA A 131 33.06 9.83 18.69
N ILE A 132 33.98 8.86 18.70
CA ILE A 132 35.37 9.05 19.14
C ILE A 132 36.27 8.72 17.95
N GLN A 133 37.40 9.40 17.86
CA GLN A 133 38.56 8.96 17.07
C GLN A 133 39.31 7.84 17.82
N ASP A 134 40.00 6.95 17.11
CA ASP A 134 40.37 5.57 17.53
C ASP A 134 41.24 5.38 18.81
N SER A 135 41.53 6.44 19.57
CA SER A 135 42.46 6.42 20.71
C SER A 135 41.91 6.89 22.07
N SER A 136 40.66 7.38 22.16
CA SER A 136 40.17 8.06 23.38
C SER A 136 38.87 7.51 23.99
N GLU A 137 38.78 6.18 24.17
CA GLU A 137 37.70 5.52 24.94
C GLU A 137 37.52 6.12 26.37
N SER A 138 38.61 6.69 26.92
CA SER A 138 38.62 7.53 28.12
C SER A 138 37.50 8.60 28.13
N CYS A 139 37.28 9.33 27.03
CA CYS A 139 36.31 10.43 27.01
C CYS A 139 34.86 9.95 27.16
N ARG A 140 34.54 8.72 26.73
CA ARG A 140 33.20 8.13 26.92
C ARG A 140 32.98 7.75 28.38
N LYS A 141 34.03 7.30 29.07
CA LYS A 141 33.99 6.98 30.51
C LYS A 141 33.84 8.25 31.36
N SER A 142 34.52 9.34 31.01
CA SER A 142 34.36 10.66 31.66
C SER A 142 33.16 11.49 31.17
N GLN A 143 32.41 10.98 30.18
CA GLN A 143 31.29 11.70 29.52
C GLN A 143 31.68 13.07 28.92
N SER A 144 32.97 13.27 28.62
CA SER A 144 33.52 14.55 28.17
C SER A 144 33.90 14.57 26.68
N CYS A 145 33.49 13.58 25.89
CA CYS A 145 33.77 13.57 24.46
C CYS A 145 33.16 14.80 23.76
N PRO A 146 33.87 15.42 22.79
CA PRO A 146 33.33 16.49 21.98
C PRO A 146 32.19 15.99 21.08
N ALA A 147 31.38 16.94 20.57
CA ALA A 147 30.39 16.69 19.55
C ALA A 147 31.07 16.68 18.17
N ALA A 148 31.36 15.50 17.63
CA ALA A 148 31.95 15.34 16.31
C ALA A 148 31.02 15.83 15.19
N ILE A 149 31.59 16.63 14.27
CA ILE A 149 30.90 17.25 13.12
C ILE A 149 31.75 16.99 11.86
N PRO A 150 31.57 15.83 11.18
CA PRO A 150 32.33 15.53 9.96
C PRO A 150 31.91 16.41 8.78
N PHE A 151 32.88 16.89 8.00
CA PHE A 151 32.64 17.74 6.83
C PHE A 151 33.60 17.47 5.66
N THR A 152 33.16 17.76 4.44
CA THR A 152 33.90 17.62 3.17
C THR A 152 33.49 18.75 2.21
N GLY A 153 34.28 18.98 1.16
CA GLY A 153 33.90 19.83 0.03
C GLY A 153 34.91 19.71 -1.11
N VAL A 154 34.64 20.32 -2.26
CA VAL A 154 35.63 20.39 -3.35
C VAL A 154 36.79 21.33 -3.00
N ASN A 155 36.54 22.34 -2.17
CA ASN A 155 37.55 23.31 -1.72
C ASN A 155 37.75 23.25 -0.20
N GLU A 156 38.78 22.52 0.24
CA GLU A 156 39.11 22.27 1.65
C GLU A 156 39.34 23.55 2.46
N THR A 157 39.99 24.57 1.88
CA THR A 157 40.30 25.82 2.60
C THR A 157 39.03 26.62 2.88
N LEU A 158 38.13 26.74 1.90
CA LEU A 158 36.82 27.37 2.06
C LEU A 158 35.96 26.59 3.06
N SER A 159 35.83 25.28 2.91
CA SER A 159 35.04 24.45 3.82
C SER A 159 35.54 24.52 5.26
N THR A 160 36.86 24.51 5.46
CA THR A 160 37.46 24.62 6.80
C THR A 160 37.21 25.99 7.42
N THR A 161 37.35 27.07 6.63
CA THR A 161 37.09 28.45 7.09
C THR A 161 35.60 28.63 7.46
N VAL A 162 34.68 28.11 6.65
CA VAL A 162 33.25 28.12 6.94
C VAL A 162 32.94 27.31 8.21
N MET A 163 33.54 26.13 8.41
CA MET A 163 33.33 25.35 9.63
C MET A 163 33.90 26.00 10.89
N GLN A 164 34.99 26.77 10.79
CA GLN A 164 35.52 27.55 11.91
C GLN A 164 34.56 28.71 12.28
N ASN A 165 34.04 29.43 11.29
CA ASN A 165 33.05 30.51 11.48
C ASN A 165 31.68 30.05 12.03
N MET A 166 31.47 28.73 12.18
CA MET A 166 30.24 28.16 12.74
C MET A 166 30.12 28.36 14.25
N PHE A 167 31.25 28.46 14.95
CA PHE A 167 31.29 28.58 16.41
C PHE A 167 31.51 30.03 16.83
N THR A 168 30.81 30.45 17.88
CA THR A 168 30.98 31.78 18.49
C THR A 168 31.57 31.61 19.88
N ASP A 169 32.87 31.88 20.00
CA ASP A 169 33.63 31.68 21.23
C ASP A 169 33.50 32.87 22.19
N SER A 170 32.25 33.11 22.64
CA SER A 170 31.91 34.06 23.69
C SER A 170 31.86 33.36 25.06
N PRO A 171 32.48 33.88 26.12
CA PRO A 171 32.39 33.30 27.46
C PRO A 171 30.93 33.15 27.94
N LEU A 172 30.56 31.99 28.49
CA LEU A 172 29.21 31.77 29.04
C LEU A 172 28.88 32.72 30.19
N SER A 173 29.89 33.25 30.89
CA SER A 173 29.75 34.28 31.93
C SER A 173 29.09 35.58 31.45
N ASN A 174 29.06 35.83 30.15
CA ASN A 174 28.48 37.06 29.57
C ASN A 174 27.00 36.90 29.18
N LEU A 175 26.38 35.72 29.38
CA LEU A 175 24.93 35.60 29.28
C LEU A 175 24.26 36.28 30.48
N SER A 176 23.65 37.43 30.25
CA SER A 176 22.65 38.00 31.15
C SER A 176 21.29 37.33 30.94
N ASP A 177 20.42 37.39 31.96
CA ASP A 177 19.06 36.81 31.90
C ASP A 177 18.19 37.40 30.76
N ASN A 178 18.58 38.56 30.20
CA ASN A 178 17.91 39.26 29.10
C ASN A 178 18.58 39.08 27.73
N ALA A 179 19.64 38.27 27.61
CA ALA A 179 20.34 38.05 26.35
C ALA A 179 19.55 37.11 25.42
N SER A 180 19.44 37.44 24.13
CA SER A 180 18.82 36.56 23.13
C SER A 180 19.65 35.30 22.92
N ILE A 181 19.28 34.24 23.64
CA ILE A 181 19.95 32.93 23.61
C ILE A 181 19.91 32.32 22.19
N SER A 182 18.92 32.70 21.38
CA SER A 182 18.77 32.32 19.97
C SER A 182 19.93 32.77 19.07
N GLY A 183 20.79 33.68 19.54
CA GLY A 183 22.06 34.04 18.89
C GLY A 183 23.21 33.03 19.06
N LEU A 184 23.08 32.04 19.96
CA LEU A 184 24.11 31.03 20.28
C LEU A 184 23.81 29.68 19.63
N LEU A 185 24.82 28.86 19.34
CA LEU A 185 24.62 27.53 18.77
C LEU A 185 24.15 26.52 19.85
N LEU A 186 22.86 26.59 20.18
CA LEU A 186 22.22 25.73 21.18
C LEU A 186 21.93 24.32 20.67
N GLY A 187 21.99 23.35 21.57
CA GLY A 187 21.57 21.97 21.32
C GLY A 187 21.24 21.18 22.59
N THR A 188 20.77 19.95 22.42
CA THR A 188 20.29 19.08 23.51
C THR A 188 20.43 17.60 23.14
N ASP A 189 20.63 16.73 24.14
CA ASP A 189 20.61 15.27 23.96
C ASP A 189 19.30 14.59 24.39
N MET A 190 18.28 15.41 24.67
CA MET A 190 16.88 14.98 24.68
C MET A 190 16.36 14.79 23.25
N PRO A 191 15.64 13.70 22.95
CA PRO A 191 14.95 13.54 21.67
C PRO A 191 13.85 14.59 21.49
N GLY A 192 13.39 14.79 20.26
CA GLY A 192 12.18 15.53 19.97
C GLY A 192 10.93 14.71 20.31
N THR A 193 9.83 15.39 20.63
CA THR A 193 8.47 14.84 20.71
C THR A 193 7.83 14.77 19.32
N SER A 194 6.67 14.12 19.21
CA SER A 194 5.89 14.06 17.96
C SER A 194 5.16 15.36 17.60
N THR A 195 5.19 16.36 18.50
CA THR A 195 4.66 17.71 18.31
C THR A 195 5.57 18.71 19.02
N GLY A 196 5.62 19.94 18.52
CA GLY A 196 6.44 21.04 19.05
C GLY A 196 5.71 21.98 20.03
N PHE A 197 4.52 21.64 20.51
CA PHE A 197 3.79 22.47 21.50
C PHE A 197 4.58 22.61 22.81
N ILE A 198 5.38 21.59 23.14
CA ILE A 198 6.26 21.54 24.30
C ILE A 198 7.63 21.07 23.80
N GLU A 199 8.68 21.85 24.04
CA GLU A 199 10.06 21.41 23.79
C GLU A 199 10.58 20.68 25.05
N PRO A 200 10.71 19.33 25.04
CA PRO A 200 11.14 18.55 26.21
C PRO A 200 12.53 18.95 26.75
N ALA A 201 13.37 19.57 25.93
CA ALA A 201 14.65 20.11 26.37
C ALA A 201 14.51 21.27 27.36
N PHE A 202 13.42 22.04 27.35
CA PHE A 202 13.18 23.12 28.33
C PHE A 202 12.48 22.65 29.61
N ILE A 203 11.78 21.50 29.58
CA ILE A 203 11.01 20.99 30.74
C ILE A 203 11.73 19.89 31.55
N SER A 204 12.56 19.07 30.91
CA SER A 204 13.32 17.99 31.60
C SER A 204 14.41 18.53 32.53
N ASP A 205 15.08 17.68 33.32
CA ASP A 205 16.27 18.08 34.10
C ASP A 205 17.58 18.08 33.29
N VAL A 206 17.51 17.85 31.97
CA VAL A 206 18.70 17.72 31.11
C VAL A 206 19.27 19.10 30.75
N PRO A 207 20.59 19.32 30.82
CA PRO A 207 21.19 20.60 30.44
C PRO A 207 21.03 20.91 28.96
N ILE A 208 21.02 22.20 28.63
CA ILE A 208 21.14 22.69 27.25
C ILE A 208 22.63 22.88 26.95
N TYR A 209 23.08 22.46 25.78
CA TYR A 209 24.46 22.60 25.36
C TYR A 209 24.62 23.84 24.48
N VAL A 210 25.68 24.63 24.71
CA VAL A 210 26.19 25.61 23.74
C VAL A 210 27.40 24.98 23.06
N LEU A 211 27.39 24.91 21.73
CA LEU A 211 28.52 24.42 20.96
C LEU A 211 29.52 25.55 20.68
N GLN A 212 30.78 25.34 21.08
CA GLN A 212 31.90 26.28 20.88
C GLN A 212 33.12 25.53 20.30
N SER A 213 34.10 26.25 19.74
CA SER A 213 35.30 25.63 19.18
C SER A 213 36.22 25.09 20.30
N GLU A 214 36.28 25.82 21.41
CA GLU A 214 36.97 25.46 22.64
C GLU A 214 36.11 25.82 23.86
N CYS A 215 35.94 24.87 24.78
CA CYS A 215 35.28 25.12 26.06
C CYS A 215 36.28 25.42 27.16
N LYS A 216 36.18 26.61 27.76
CA LYS A 216 36.87 26.90 29.02
C LYS A 216 36.25 26.06 30.15
N SER A 217 37.08 25.62 31.08
CA SER A 217 36.84 24.39 31.85
C SER A 217 35.63 24.47 32.78
N ARG A 218 34.65 23.57 32.58
CA ARG A 218 33.48 23.35 33.45
C ARG A 218 32.53 24.53 33.63
N ASP A 219 32.52 25.51 32.72
CA ASP A 219 31.54 26.59 32.75
C ASP A 219 30.11 26.04 32.50
N SER A 220 29.36 25.89 33.58
CA SER A 220 27.91 25.66 33.59
C SER A 220 27.22 26.89 34.18
N VAL A 221 26.38 27.56 33.40
CA VAL A 221 25.59 28.71 33.86
C VAL A 221 24.14 28.29 33.99
N THR A 222 23.52 28.57 35.12
CA THR A 222 22.07 28.37 35.28
C THR A 222 21.35 29.65 34.89
N LEU A 223 20.69 29.63 33.75
CA LEU A 223 19.96 30.77 33.20
C LEU A 223 18.48 30.68 33.60
N ARG A 224 17.89 31.83 33.94
CA ARG A 224 16.46 31.95 34.24
C ARG A 224 15.82 32.81 33.16
N THR A 225 14.90 32.22 32.40
CA THR A 225 14.21 32.92 31.30
C THR A 225 12.72 32.65 31.33
N THR A 226 11.95 33.67 31.00
CA THR A 226 10.54 33.54 30.64
C THR A 226 10.41 33.12 29.18
N ILE A 227 9.85 31.94 28.91
CA ILE A 227 9.42 31.54 27.57
C ILE A 227 7.89 31.50 27.59
N ASP A 228 7.27 32.44 26.86
CA ASP A 228 5.81 32.58 26.71
C ASP A 228 5.03 32.40 28.04
N ALA A 229 5.35 33.24 29.01
CA ALA A 229 4.87 33.25 30.40
C ALA A 229 5.29 32.08 31.32
N ILE A 230 6.11 31.13 30.87
CA ILE A 230 6.70 30.07 31.72
C ILE A 230 8.08 30.50 32.22
N ASN A 231 8.26 30.60 33.54
CA ASN A 231 9.57 30.76 34.17
C ASN A 231 10.37 29.45 34.09
N VAL A 232 11.35 29.38 33.19
CA VAL A 232 12.22 28.22 32.99
C VAL A 232 13.59 28.50 33.60
N GLN A 233 14.02 27.65 34.53
CA GLN A 233 15.39 27.63 35.06
C GLN A 233 16.16 26.49 34.41
N LYS A 234 17.26 26.80 33.70
CA LYS A 234 18.02 25.80 32.95
C LYS A 234 19.53 25.92 33.09
N GLU A 235 20.16 24.78 33.32
CA GLU A 235 21.61 24.65 33.23
C GLU A 235 22.03 24.64 31.75
N ILE A 236 22.90 25.58 31.40
CA ILE A 236 23.57 25.69 30.11
C ILE A 236 25.02 25.25 30.29
N ARG A 237 25.48 24.27 29.51
CA ARG A 237 26.86 23.75 29.54
C ARG A 237 27.56 23.95 28.20
N CYS A 238 28.84 24.31 28.21
CA CYS A 238 29.65 24.24 27.00
C CYS A 238 29.87 22.78 26.55
N VAL A 239 29.75 22.51 25.24
CA VAL A 239 30.24 21.28 24.60
C VAL A 239 31.10 21.67 23.41
N GLN A 240 32.31 21.13 23.34
CA GLN A 240 33.19 21.38 22.20
C GLN A 240 32.58 20.76 20.94
N GLY A 241 32.30 21.59 19.94
CA GLY A 241 32.00 21.15 18.58
C GLY A 241 33.32 20.87 17.86
N LEU A 242 33.56 19.63 17.46
CA LEU A 242 34.79 19.23 16.81
C LEU A 242 34.56 19.07 15.30
N PRO A 243 34.92 20.06 14.47
CA PRO A 243 34.85 19.93 13.02
C PRO A 243 35.91 18.93 12.55
N LEU A 244 35.51 17.95 11.74
CA LEU A 244 36.36 16.84 11.31
C LEU A 244 36.36 16.73 9.78
N TRP A 245 37.47 17.10 9.13
CA TRP A 245 37.60 16.95 7.68
C TRP A 245 37.54 15.46 7.26
N ARG A 246 36.94 15.21 6.09
CA ARG A 246 36.86 13.90 5.43
C ARG A 246 37.08 14.06 3.93
N ASN A 247 37.75 13.07 3.35
CA ASN A 247 38.11 13.07 1.93
C ASN A 247 36.92 12.84 0.97
N SER A 248 35.75 12.41 1.47
CA SER A 248 34.59 12.19 0.61
C SER A 248 33.24 12.22 1.35
N SER A 249 32.21 12.67 0.64
CA SER A 249 30.80 12.66 1.05
C SER A 249 30.30 11.25 1.42
N ARG A 250 30.81 10.22 0.74
CA ARG A 250 30.52 8.81 1.05
C ARG A 250 31.00 8.42 2.45
N THR A 251 32.20 8.81 2.84
CA THR A 251 32.76 8.53 4.18
C THR A 251 31.90 9.15 5.27
N ILE A 252 31.44 10.39 5.06
CA ILE A 252 30.54 11.10 5.97
C ILE A 252 29.20 10.38 6.10
N ASN A 253 28.62 9.94 5.00
CA ASN A 253 27.37 9.19 5.00
C ASN A 253 27.53 7.84 5.73
N GLU A 254 28.63 7.13 5.52
CA GLU A 254 28.96 5.89 6.23
C GLU A 254 29.16 6.11 7.75
N GLU A 255 29.87 7.16 8.17
CA GLU A 255 30.00 7.55 9.59
C GLU A 255 28.65 7.95 10.21
N THR A 256 27.84 8.73 9.50
CA THR A 256 26.50 9.13 9.95
C THR A 256 25.58 7.91 10.08
N PHE A 257 25.70 6.94 9.17
CA PHE A 257 24.94 5.68 9.21
C PHE A 257 25.40 4.74 10.33
N LYS A 258 26.70 4.68 10.67
CA LYS A 258 27.19 3.95 11.86
C LYS A 258 26.57 4.48 13.17
N GLY A 259 26.11 5.73 13.19
CA GLY A 259 25.33 6.30 14.29
C GLY A 259 23.85 5.90 14.33
N TYR A 260 23.31 5.32 13.26
CA TYR A 260 21.89 4.95 13.16
C TYR A 260 21.60 3.65 13.93
N ARG A 261 20.77 3.71 14.98
CA ARG A 261 20.64 2.60 15.94
C ARG A 261 20.08 1.31 15.37
N GLU A 262 19.25 1.38 14.34
CA GLU A 262 18.68 0.21 13.66
C GLU A 262 19.62 -0.35 12.57
N GLY A 263 20.61 0.42 12.11
CA GLY A 263 21.59 0.02 11.10
C GLY A 263 22.79 -0.77 11.64
N LYS A 264 22.68 -1.31 12.86
CA LYS A 264 23.83 -1.81 13.64
C LYS A 264 24.37 -3.14 13.10
N ILE A 265 25.62 -3.12 12.61
CA ILE A 265 26.31 -4.30 12.05
C ILE A 265 27.23 -5.02 13.07
N GLY A 266 27.52 -4.42 14.23
CA GLY A 266 28.21 -5.10 15.34
C GLY A 266 29.02 -4.17 16.24
N GLU A 267 29.64 -3.15 15.64
CA GLU A 267 30.34 -2.08 16.36
C GLU A 267 29.38 -1.27 17.26
N GLY A 268 29.93 -0.59 18.27
CA GLY A 268 29.16 0.25 19.18
C GLY A 268 28.50 1.45 18.50
N ILE A 269 27.42 1.97 19.09
CA ILE A 269 26.72 3.16 18.57
C ILE A 269 27.68 4.36 18.60
N SER A 270 27.89 4.99 17.44
CA SER A 270 28.81 6.11 17.25
C SER A 270 28.08 7.27 16.55
N GLU A 271 27.37 8.06 17.34
CA GLU A 271 26.53 9.18 16.90
C GLU A 271 27.38 10.46 16.69
N VAL A 272 27.29 11.05 15.49
CA VAL A 272 27.77 12.41 15.17
C VAL A 272 26.64 13.43 15.36
N ALA A 273 26.96 14.71 15.61
CA ALA A 273 25.94 15.72 15.88
C ALA A 273 25.24 16.25 14.62
N MET A 274 26.02 16.52 13.59
CA MET A 274 25.60 16.99 12.27
C MET A 274 26.76 16.80 11.31
N ALA A 275 26.48 16.78 10.01
CA ALA A 275 27.46 16.46 9.00
C ALA A 275 27.19 17.26 7.72
N TYR A 276 28.25 17.70 7.04
CA TYR A 276 28.12 18.63 5.90
C TYR A 276 29.00 18.26 4.72
N ASP A 277 28.42 18.30 3.52
CA ASP A 277 29.16 18.27 2.26
C ASP A 277 28.91 19.58 1.50
N PHE A 278 29.96 20.40 1.38
CA PHE A 278 29.94 21.71 0.75
C PHE A 278 30.00 21.67 -0.79
N GLN A 279 30.06 20.48 -1.40
CA GLN A 279 30.00 20.29 -2.86
C GLN A 279 30.85 21.31 -3.65
N ASP A 280 30.26 22.01 -4.63
CA ASP A 280 30.91 23.05 -5.47
C ASP A 280 30.83 24.48 -4.87
N SER A 281 30.61 24.59 -3.56
CA SER A 281 30.49 25.89 -2.89
C SER A 281 31.71 26.80 -3.09
N ASN A 282 31.43 28.05 -3.41
CA ASN A 282 32.38 29.13 -3.66
C ASN A 282 31.72 30.47 -3.30
N GLU A 283 32.44 31.58 -3.32
CA GLU A 283 31.93 32.92 -2.93
C GLU A 283 30.59 33.34 -3.58
N LYS A 284 30.25 32.79 -4.76
CA LYS A 284 29.04 33.12 -5.52
C LYS A 284 27.98 32.02 -5.51
N ARG A 285 28.27 30.84 -4.97
CA ARG A 285 27.35 29.69 -4.93
C ARG A 285 27.46 28.98 -3.59
N PHE A 286 26.35 28.91 -2.87
CA PHE A 286 26.23 28.12 -1.66
C PHE A 286 25.44 26.84 -1.97
N ASN A 287 26.11 25.70 -1.95
CA ASN A 287 25.54 24.39 -2.21
C ASN A 287 25.99 23.43 -1.10
N VAL A 288 25.10 23.10 -0.18
CA VAL A 288 25.42 22.28 1.01
C VAL A 288 24.41 21.15 1.15
N LEU A 289 24.94 19.92 1.20
CA LEU A 289 24.22 18.73 1.61
C LEU A 289 24.44 18.52 3.12
N ALA A 290 23.38 18.69 3.91
CA ALA A 290 23.39 18.39 5.34
C ALA A 290 22.95 16.94 5.58
N LEU A 291 23.80 16.14 6.21
CA LEU A 291 23.53 14.77 6.63
C LEU A 291 23.24 14.75 8.14
N TYR A 292 22.25 13.96 8.54
CA TYR A 292 21.80 13.86 9.93
C TYR A 292 21.37 12.43 10.28
N ASN A 293 21.41 12.12 11.58
CA ASN A 293 20.99 10.84 12.11
C ASN A 293 19.47 10.82 12.40
N SER A 294 18.71 10.01 11.66
CA SER A 294 17.25 9.87 11.84
C SER A 294 16.81 8.97 13.00
N THR A 295 17.73 8.45 13.83
CA THR A 295 17.43 7.56 14.99
C THR A 295 16.29 8.10 15.87
N TYR A 296 16.24 9.40 16.10
CA TYR A 296 15.28 10.03 17.01
C TYR A 296 13.87 10.20 16.41
N GLN A 297 13.68 9.86 15.13
CA GLN A 297 12.36 9.84 14.48
C GLN A 297 11.47 8.71 15.05
N ASN A 298 12.09 7.66 15.61
CA ASN A 298 11.43 6.53 16.28
C ASN A 298 10.32 5.88 15.42
N ILE A 299 10.71 5.45 14.21
CA ILE A 299 9.80 4.91 13.19
C ILE A 299 9.17 3.61 13.72
N SER A 300 7.84 3.60 13.89
CA SER A 300 7.09 2.43 14.33
C SER A 300 6.25 1.87 13.20
N TYR A 301 6.10 0.54 13.17
CA TYR A 301 5.19 -0.14 12.25
C TYR A 301 3.70 0.19 12.54
N VAL A 302 3.39 0.57 13.79
CA VAL A 302 2.08 1.09 14.18
C VAL A 302 1.95 2.55 13.73
N PRO A 303 0.83 3.01 13.15
CA PRO A 303 0.64 4.42 12.81
C PRO A 303 0.66 5.29 14.07
N MET A 304 1.83 5.86 14.35
CA MET A 304 2.11 6.80 15.44
C MET A 304 2.87 7.97 14.82
N PRO A 305 2.57 9.23 15.19
CA PRO A 305 3.26 10.38 14.63
C PRO A 305 4.75 10.35 14.98
N PHE A 306 5.59 10.54 13.97
CA PHE A 306 7.05 10.50 14.09
C PHE A 306 7.60 11.59 15.01
N GLY A 307 8.74 11.33 15.65
CA GLY A 307 9.47 12.35 16.41
C GLY A 307 10.00 13.47 15.52
N LEU A 308 9.81 14.73 15.92
CA LEU A 308 10.31 15.89 15.19
C LEU A 308 11.85 15.94 15.24
N LEU A 309 12.47 16.02 14.06
CA LEU A 309 13.92 16.10 13.92
C LEU A 309 14.42 17.54 13.88
N ARG A 310 15.42 17.85 14.73
CA ARG A 310 15.96 19.20 14.92
C ARG A 310 16.99 19.61 13.86
N VAL A 311 16.58 19.59 12.59
CA VAL A 311 17.44 19.88 11.42
C VAL A 311 17.54 21.40 11.13
N SER A 312 16.49 22.17 11.45
CA SER A 312 16.42 23.62 11.18
C SER A 312 17.60 24.41 11.77
N ARG A 313 18.01 24.11 13.01
CA ARG A 313 19.14 24.79 13.64
C ARG A 313 20.48 24.45 12.99
N SER A 314 20.67 23.21 12.55
CA SER A 314 21.87 22.78 11.80
C SER A 314 22.01 23.53 10.47
N LEU A 315 20.90 23.72 9.73
CA LEU A 315 20.89 24.47 8.47
C LEU A 315 21.11 25.98 8.69
N ASN A 316 20.50 26.55 9.73
CA ASN A 316 20.73 27.95 10.10
C ASN A 316 22.19 28.22 10.49
N ALA A 317 22.81 27.32 11.25
CA ALA A 317 24.20 27.46 11.70
C ALA A 317 25.20 27.46 10.53
N VAL A 318 25.11 26.49 9.60
CA VAL A 318 26.02 26.45 8.44
C VAL A 318 25.79 27.62 7.48
N SER A 319 24.53 28.06 7.31
CA SER A 319 24.21 29.24 6.49
C SER A 319 24.80 30.52 7.09
N ASN A 320 24.72 30.69 8.41
CA ASN A 320 25.34 31.81 9.12
C ASN A 320 26.87 31.79 9.05
N ALA A 321 27.47 30.60 9.10
CA ALA A 321 28.91 30.45 9.00
C ALA A 321 29.44 30.84 7.60
N TYR A 322 28.69 30.50 6.55
CA TYR A 322 28.97 30.91 5.18
C TYR A 322 28.75 32.42 4.95
N LEU A 323 27.71 33.03 5.54
CA LEU A 323 27.53 34.48 5.49
C LEU A 323 28.69 35.25 6.16
N GLN A 324 29.19 34.75 7.29
CA GLN A 324 30.38 35.30 7.95
C GLN A 324 31.65 35.15 7.11
N PHE A 325 31.79 34.03 6.38
CA PHE A 325 32.89 33.86 5.41
C PHE A 325 32.84 34.92 4.29
N LEU A 326 31.67 35.23 3.74
CA LEU A 326 31.54 36.23 2.66
C LEU A 326 31.79 37.67 3.10
N GLN A 327 31.40 38.05 4.33
CA GLN A 327 31.49 39.44 4.80
C GLN A 327 32.72 39.74 5.66
N GLY A 328 33.45 38.70 6.06
CA GLY A 328 34.57 38.79 6.99
C GLY A 328 34.14 38.74 8.47
N PRO A 329 35.05 38.31 9.35
CA PRO A 329 34.78 38.21 10.78
C PRO A 329 34.49 39.60 11.37
N GLY A 330 33.39 39.71 12.11
CA GLY A 330 33.01 40.95 12.82
C GLY A 330 31.99 41.84 12.11
N SER A 331 31.46 41.49 10.93
CA SER A 331 30.41 42.29 10.26
C SER A 331 29.09 42.40 11.06
N GLY A 332 28.89 41.53 12.06
CA GLY A 332 27.70 41.48 12.91
C GLY A 332 26.44 40.89 12.24
N ILE A 333 26.47 40.69 10.92
CA ILE A 333 25.31 40.21 10.16
C ILE A 333 25.12 38.70 10.39
N LYS A 334 23.96 38.35 10.95
CA LYS A 334 23.51 36.99 11.19
C LYS A 334 22.06 36.84 10.77
N MET A 335 21.75 35.76 10.07
CA MET A 335 20.38 35.27 9.86
C MET A 335 19.90 34.62 11.16
N LEU A 336 19.21 35.40 12.00
CA LEU A 336 18.70 34.91 13.28
C LEU A 336 17.50 33.97 13.06
N LEU A 337 17.66 32.68 13.38
CA LEU A 337 16.54 31.79 13.62
C LEU A 337 16.14 31.95 15.10
N GLU A 338 15.20 32.85 15.36
CA GLU A 338 14.82 33.27 16.70
C GLU A 338 14.07 32.18 17.46
N PHE A 339 13.05 31.57 16.83
CA PHE A 339 12.25 30.49 17.41
C PHE A 339 11.73 29.50 16.36
N THR A 340 11.20 28.39 16.85
CA THR A 340 10.34 27.43 16.15
C THR A 340 9.06 27.26 16.95
N LYS A 341 7.90 27.31 16.29
CA LYS A 341 6.59 27.10 16.93
C LYS A 341 5.66 26.25 16.06
N GLU A 342 4.70 25.60 16.72
CA GLU A 342 3.65 24.84 16.05
C GLU A 342 2.56 25.75 15.46
N MET A 343 1.69 25.15 14.64
CA MET A 343 0.45 25.80 14.22
C MET A 343 -0.62 25.77 15.33
N PRO A 344 -1.51 26.78 15.41
CA PRO A 344 -2.64 26.79 16.34
C PRO A 344 -3.47 25.50 16.29
N LYS A 345 -3.79 24.96 17.47
CA LYS A 345 -4.46 23.67 17.64
C LYS A 345 -5.83 23.85 18.30
N GLN A 346 -6.85 23.21 17.73
CA GLN A 346 -8.18 23.09 18.32
C GLN A 346 -8.26 21.93 19.34
N ALA A 347 -9.31 21.91 20.17
CA ALA A 347 -9.50 20.86 21.16
C ALA A 347 -9.62 19.47 20.49
N THR A 348 -8.65 18.59 20.70
CA THR A 348 -8.64 17.24 20.11
C THR A 348 -9.20 16.22 21.07
N ARG A 349 -10.10 15.36 20.59
CA ARG A 349 -10.44 14.10 21.27
C ARG A 349 -9.62 12.99 20.66
N LEU A 350 -9.02 12.12 21.48
CA LEU A 350 -8.26 10.98 20.98
C LEU A 350 -9.22 9.90 20.46
N THR A 351 -9.71 10.05 19.23
CA THR A 351 -10.59 9.09 18.56
C THR A 351 -9.74 8.15 17.69
N ILE A 352 -9.36 7.00 18.24
CA ILE A 352 -8.77 5.92 17.42
C ILE A 352 -9.90 5.32 16.60
N ASP A 353 -10.01 5.70 15.33
CA ASP A 353 -10.82 4.98 14.37
C ASP A 353 -10.05 3.71 13.96
N PHE A 354 -10.47 2.56 14.47
CA PHE A 354 -9.83 1.28 14.18
C PHE A 354 -9.92 0.95 12.68
N SER A 355 -10.94 1.48 12.00
CA SER A 355 -11.15 1.34 10.55
C SER A 355 -10.23 2.24 9.71
N SER A 356 -9.43 3.11 10.33
CA SER A 356 -8.34 3.84 9.67
C SER A 356 -6.96 3.31 10.06
N LEU A 357 -6.78 2.90 11.34
CA LEU A 357 -5.50 2.37 11.84
C LEU A 357 -5.14 0.99 11.28
N ILE A 358 -6.13 0.10 11.13
CA ILE A 358 -5.98 -1.24 10.52
C ILE A 358 -6.70 -1.31 9.15
N GLY A 359 -7.46 -0.27 8.81
CA GLY A 359 -8.33 -0.15 7.64
C GLY A 359 -7.78 -0.75 6.35
N PRO A 360 -6.71 -0.19 5.75
CA PRO A 360 -6.26 -0.60 4.41
C PRO A 360 -5.97 -2.09 4.28
N LEU A 361 -5.23 -2.69 5.22
CA LEU A 361 -4.87 -4.11 5.19
C LEU A 361 -6.07 -5.02 5.47
N PHE A 362 -6.93 -4.66 6.43
CA PHE A 362 -8.13 -5.45 6.71
C PHE A 362 -9.13 -5.39 5.54
N PHE A 363 -9.36 -4.20 4.98
CA PHE A 363 -10.23 -4.02 3.81
C PHE A 363 -9.64 -4.68 2.56
N GLU A 364 -8.31 -4.68 2.39
CA GLU A 364 -7.63 -5.41 1.32
C GLU A 364 -7.98 -6.90 1.41
N TRP A 365 -7.82 -7.52 2.58
CA TRP A 365 -8.19 -8.93 2.77
C TRP A 365 -9.68 -9.19 2.52
N VAL A 366 -10.59 -8.35 3.02
CA VAL A 366 -12.04 -8.52 2.79
C VAL A 366 -12.39 -8.51 1.29
N VAL A 367 -11.84 -7.57 0.52
CA VAL A 367 -12.07 -7.49 -0.93
C VAL A 367 -11.34 -8.61 -1.68
N ALA A 368 -10.09 -8.90 -1.31
CA ALA A 368 -9.26 -9.92 -1.93
C ALA A 368 -9.81 -11.35 -1.74
N LEU A 369 -10.52 -11.63 -0.63
CA LEU A 369 -11.14 -12.93 -0.33
C LEU A 369 -12.21 -13.39 -1.33
N LEU A 370 -12.64 -12.55 -2.29
CA LEU A 370 -13.45 -13.00 -3.44
C LEU A 370 -12.64 -13.83 -4.45
N PHE A 371 -11.33 -13.60 -4.57
CA PHE A 371 -10.45 -14.30 -5.53
C PHE A 371 -10.37 -15.82 -5.32
N PRO A 372 -10.14 -16.37 -4.11
CA PRO A 372 -10.06 -17.81 -3.89
C PRO A 372 -11.42 -18.48 -4.12
N VAL A 373 -12.53 -17.76 -3.88
CA VAL A 373 -13.88 -18.27 -4.13
C VAL A 373 -14.09 -18.47 -5.64
N MET A 374 -13.81 -17.45 -6.45
CA MET A 374 -13.92 -17.52 -7.90
C MET A 374 -12.99 -18.58 -8.50
N LEU A 375 -11.72 -18.61 -8.05
CA LEU A 375 -10.74 -19.61 -8.49
C LEU A 375 -11.17 -21.04 -8.11
N THR A 376 -11.60 -21.25 -6.86
CA THR A 376 -12.05 -22.56 -6.36
C THR A 376 -13.22 -23.08 -7.17
N TYR A 377 -14.18 -22.21 -7.52
CA TYR A 377 -15.32 -22.56 -8.35
C TYR A 377 -14.90 -23.02 -9.76
N LEU A 378 -14.03 -22.27 -10.44
CA LEU A 378 -13.51 -22.60 -11.77
C LEU A 378 -12.69 -23.90 -11.76
N VAL A 379 -11.81 -24.09 -10.77
CA VAL A 379 -10.98 -25.28 -10.65
C VAL A 379 -11.81 -26.51 -10.24
N TYR A 380 -12.89 -26.35 -9.46
CA TYR A 380 -13.82 -27.43 -9.12
C TYR A 380 -14.52 -27.98 -10.36
N GLU A 381 -15.02 -27.11 -11.23
CA GLU A 381 -15.63 -27.55 -12.50
C GLU A 381 -14.64 -28.24 -13.43
N LYS A 382 -13.39 -27.76 -13.46
CA LYS A 382 -12.29 -28.37 -14.22
C LYS A 382 -11.94 -29.76 -13.67
N GLN A 383 -11.81 -29.90 -12.35
CA GLN A 383 -11.51 -31.17 -11.67
C GLN A 383 -12.61 -32.21 -11.91
N HIS A 384 -13.88 -31.82 -11.78
CA HIS A 384 -15.04 -32.70 -12.01
C HIS A 384 -15.46 -32.81 -13.49
N LYS A 385 -14.69 -32.25 -14.42
CA LYS A 385 -14.95 -32.25 -15.88
C LYS A 385 -16.34 -31.72 -16.28
N LEU A 386 -16.95 -30.88 -15.44
CA LEU A 386 -18.29 -30.33 -15.65
C LEU A 386 -18.36 -29.45 -16.91
N ARG A 387 -17.28 -28.70 -17.18
CA ARG A 387 -17.11 -27.93 -18.41
C ARG A 387 -17.09 -28.82 -19.66
N THR A 388 -16.45 -29.99 -19.61
CA THR A 388 -16.42 -30.96 -20.72
C THR A 388 -17.80 -31.57 -20.96
N MET A 389 -18.53 -31.92 -19.90
CA MET A 389 -19.93 -32.35 -20.00
C MET A 389 -20.81 -31.27 -20.66
N MET A 390 -20.62 -30.00 -20.33
CA MET A 390 -21.35 -28.89 -20.95
C MET A 390 -21.00 -28.72 -22.43
N LYS A 391 -19.73 -28.92 -22.83
CA LYS A 391 -19.33 -28.94 -24.25
C LYS A 391 -20.01 -30.08 -25.02
N MET A 392 -20.07 -31.30 -24.48
CA MET A 392 -20.79 -32.42 -25.11
C MET A 392 -22.30 -32.15 -25.26
N HIS A 393 -22.88 -31.31 -24.41
CA HIS A 393 -24.26 -30.85 -24.54
C HIS A 393 -24.45 -29.71 -25.58
N GLY A 394 -23.38 -29.27 -26.26
CA GLY A 394 -23.41 -28.26 -27.33
C GLY A 394 -22.98 -26.84 -26.92
N LEU A 395 -22.42 -26.65 -25.72
CA LEU A 395 -21.98 -25.32 -25.28
C LEU A 395 -20.62 -24.91 -25.87
N GLY A 396 -20.62 -23.81 -26.64
CA GLY A 396 -19.40 -23.16 -27.11
C GLY A 396 -18.56 -22.48 -26.00
N ASN A 397 -17.25 -22.35 -26.22
CA ASN A 397 -16.31 -21.72 -25.27
C ASN A 397 -16.67 -20.25 -24.92
N GLY A 398 -17.15 -19.46 -25.89
CA GLY A 398 -17.54 -18.07 -25.71
C GLY A 398 -18.70 -17.86 -24.73
N PRO A 399 -19.88 -18.49 -24.94
CA PRO A 399 -20.99 -18.39 -23.99
C PRO A 399 -20.64 -18.88 -22.58
N TYR A 400 -19.77 -19.90 -22.42
CA TYR A 400 -19.24 -20.27 -21.10
C TYR A 400 -18.54 -19.09 -20.40
N TRP A 401 -17.59 -18.43 -21.07
CA TRP A 401 -16.89 -17.27 -20.52
C TRP A 401 -17.85 -16.13 -20.13
N ILE A 402 -18.78 -15.76 -21.01
CA ILE A 402 -19.72 -14.67 -20.78
C ILE A 402 -20.63 -14.94 -19.57
N ILE A 403 -21.19 -16.16 -19.46
CA ILE A 403 -22.10 -16.54 -18.37
C ILE A 403 -21.38 -16.52 -17.03
N TYR A 404 -20.13 -17.00 -16.97
CA TYR A 404 -19.37 -17.08 -15.72
C TYR A 404 -18.81 -15.72 -15.31
N TYR A 405 -18.35 -14.92 -16.26
CA TYR A 405 -17.95 -13.53 -16.01
C TYR A 405 -19.11 -12.71 -15.46
N ALA A 406 -20.29 -12.77 -16.11
CA ALA A 406 -21.50 -12.09 -15.65
C ALA A 406 -21.94 -12.58 -14.27
N TYR A 407 -21.86 -13.88 -14.00
CA TYR A 407 -22.18 -14.44 -12.69
C TYR A 407 -21.25 -13.92 -11.58
N PHE A 408 -19.93 -13.99 -11.77
CA PHE A 408 -18.97 -13.50 -10.79
C PHE A 408 -19.02 -11.98 -10.62
N LEU A 409 -19.30 -11.23 -11.69
CA LEU A 409 -19.52 -9.78 -11.63
C LEU A 409 -20.72 -9.45 -10.74
N ILE A 410 -21.89 -10.07 -10.97
CA ILE A 410 -23.09 -9.87 -10.15
C ILE A 410 -22.82 -10.24 -8.68
N LEU A 411 -22.22 -11.41 -8.44
CA LEU A 411 -21.91 -11.88 -7.07
C LEU A 411 -20.99 -10.89 -6.32
N SER A 412 -19.93 -10.44 -6.98
CA SER A 412 -18.91 -9.55 -6.39
C SER A 412 -19.44 -8.12 -6.22
N THR A 413 -20.23 -7.61 -7.17
CA THR A 413 -20.90 -6.31 -7.02
C THR A 413 -21.88 -6.32 -5.86
N VAL A 414 -22.71 -7.35 -5.70
CA VAL A 414 -23.62 -7.47 -4.54
C VAL A 414 -22.82 -7.53 -3.23
N TYR A 415 -21.73 -8.30 -3.20
CA TYR A 415 -20.85 -8.39 -2.02
C TYR A 415 -20.27 -7.02 -1.61
N LEU A 416 -19.68 -6.26 -2.55
CA LEU A 416 -19.07 -4.97 -2.23
C LEU A 416 -20.10 -3.86 -1.98
N VAL A 417 -21.27 -3.88 -2.64
CA VAL A 417 -22.37 -2.95 -2.32
C VAL A 417 -22.86 -3.16 -0.89
N LEU A 418 -23.05 -4.41 -0.46
CA LEU A 418 -23.42 -4.71 0.93
C LEU A 418 -22.30 -4.31 1.89
N PHE A 419 -21.04 -4.59 1.57
CA PHE A 419 -19.90 -4.19 2.39
C PHE A 419 -19.83 -2.67 2.62
N VAL A 420 -19.96 -1.87 1.56
CA VAL A 420 -19.99 -0.39 1.63
C VAL A 420 -21.22 0.10 2.41
N ILE A 421 -22.42 -0.45 2.14
CA ILE A 421 -23.65 -0.04 2.85
C ILE A 421 -23.54 -0.34 4.35
N PHE A 422 -23.19 -1.56 4.75
CA PHE A 422 -23.07 -1.91 6.17
C PHE A 422 -21.90 -1.17 6.85
N GLY A 423 -20.79 -0.93 6.16
CA GLY A 423 -19.69 -0.10 6.66
C GLY A 423 -20.12 1.36 6.91
N ALA A 424 -20.88 1.96 5.99
CA ALA A 424 -21.40 3.31 6.13
C ALA A 424 -22.49 3.41 7.22
N LEU A 425 -23.42 2.45 7.30
CA LEU A 425 -24.47 2.39 8.32
C LEU A 425 -23.91 2.26 9.75
N ILE A 426 -22.82 1.52 9.92
CA ILE A 426 -22.11 1.38 11.20
C ILE A 426 -21.33 2.66 11.57
N GLY A 427 -21.13 3.57 10.62
CA GLY A 427 -20.45 4.84 10.84
C GLY A 427 -18.93 4.77 10.70
N LEU A 428 -18.39 3.79 9.97
CA LEU A 428 -16.96 3.75 9.64
C LEU A 428 -16.62 4.95 8.74
N ASN A 429 -15.72 5.84 9.19
CA ASN A 429 -15.44 7.08 8.48
C ASN A 429 -14.92 6.82 7.05
N PHE A 430 -14.14 5.74 6.87
CA PHE A 430 -13.63 5.29 5.57
C PHE A 430 -14.69 5.29 4.45
N PHE A 431 -15.87 4.71 4.71
CA PHE A 431 -16.97 4.63 3.74
C PHE A 431 -17.85 5.87 3.75
N LYS A 432 -17.96 6.55 4.89
CA LYS A 432 -18.92 7.65 5.11
C LYS A 432 -18.42 9.02 4.63
N THR A 433 -17.12 9.32 4.78
CA THR A 433 -16.57 10.67 4.51
C THR A 433 -16.07 10.85 3.07
N ASN A 434 -15.62 9.77 2.44
CA ASN A 434 -15.16 9.74 1.04
C ASN A 434 -16.33 9.68 0.06
N ASN A 435 -16.18 10.25 -1.13
CA ASN A 435 -17.25 10.22 -2.15
C ASN A 435 -17.55 8.79 -2.63
N TYR A 436 -18.80 8.33 -2.45
CA TYR A 436 -19.28 7.01 -2.89
C TYR A 436 -19.06 6.73 -4.38
N SER A 437 -19.04 7.76 -5.24
CA SER A 437 -18.75 7.62 -6.67
C SER A 437 -17.32 7.13 -6.93
N ILE A 438 -16.34 7.62 -6.18
CA ILE A 438 -14.93 7.19 -6.28
C ILE A 438 -14.79 5.77 -5.75
N GLN A 439 -15.41 5.48 -4.60
CA GLN A 439 -15.44 4.13 -4.03
C GLN A 439 -16.02 3.11 -5.03
N PHE A 440 -17.16 3.45 -5.66
CA PHE A 440 -17.80 2.60 -6.66
C PHE A 440 -16.89 2.35 -7.87
N VAL A 441 -16.30 3.38 -8.48
CA VAL A 441 -15.41 3.21 -9.65
C VAL A 441 -14.18 2.38 -9.30
N PHE A 442 -13.58 2.61 -8.13
CA PHE A 442 -12.43 1.83 -7.64
C PHE A 442 -12.77 0.35 -7.44
N PHE A 443 -13.79 0.07 -6.61
CA PHE A 443 -14.19 -1.30 -6.30
C PHE A 443 -14.71 -2.04 -7.54
N PHE A 444 -15.46 -1.38 -8.42
CA PHE A 444 -15.92 -1.97 -9.67
C PHE A 444 -14.77 -2.32 -10.61
N SER A 445 -13.79 -1.42 -10.80
CA SER A 445 -12.61 -1.68 -11.63
C SER A 445 -11.80 -2.85 -11.06
N PHE A 446 -11.61 -2.88 -9.73
CA PHE A 446 -10.89 -3.96 -9.07
C PHE A 446 -11.60 -5.32 -9.14
N ILE A 447 -12.94 -5.38 -8.99
CA ILE A 447 -13.71 -6.62 -9.20
C ILE A 447 -13.40 -7.21 -10.59
N ASN A 448 -13.43 -6.38 -11.63
CA ASN A 448 -13.21 -6.84 -13.00
C ASN A 448 -11.79 -7.40 -13.18
N LEU A 449 -10.77 -6.73 -12.64
CA LEU A 449 -9.39 -7.23 -12.59
C LEU A 449 -9.30 -8.59 -11.85
N GLN A 450 -9.94 -8.70 -10.68
CA GLN A 450 -9.93 -9.89 -9.84
C GLN A 450 -10.63 -11.11 -10.49
N ILE A 451 -11.72 -10.88 -11.23
CA ILE A 451 -12.40 -11.90 -12.03
C ILE A 451 -11.46 -12.43 -13.13
N VAL A 452 -10.84 -11.53 -13.90
CA VAL A 452 -9.91 -11.91 -14.97
C VAL A 452 -8.68 -12.66 -14.43
N LEU A 453 -8.11 -12.19 -13.32
CA LEU A 453 -7.03 -12.89 -12.61
C LEU A 453 -7.46 -14.31 -12.19
N SER A 454 -8.71 -14.50 -11.76
CA SER A 454 -9.26 -15.82 -11.39
C SER A 454 -9.36 -16.75 -12.59
N PHE A 455 -9.81 -16.25 -13.75
CA PHE A 455 -9.82 -17.03 -15.00
C PHE A 455 -8.41 -17.41 -15.45
N LEU A 456 -7.45 -16.48 -15.42
CA LEU A 456 -6.04 -16.77 -15.74
C LEU A 456 -5.47 -17.83 -14.79
N ALA A 457 -5.63 -17.65 -13.48
CA ALA A 457 -5.13 -18.57 -12.47
C ALA A 457 -5.73 -19.98 -12.58
N ALA A 458 -7.01 -20.10 -12.97
CA ALA A 458 -7.68 -21.39 -13.17
C ALA A 458 -7.05 -22.24 -14.29
N THR A 459 -6.31 -21.64 -15.22
CA THR A 459 -5.59 -22.38 -16.27
C THR A 459 -4.47 -23.25 -15.69
N PHE A 460 -3.76 -22.78 -14.65
CA PHE A 460 -2.58 -23.44 -14.07
C PHE A 460 -2.92 -24.58 -13.10
N PHE A 461 -4.13 -24.60 -12.51
CA PHE A 461 -4.49 -25.60 -11.50
C PHE A 461 -5.42 -26.69 -12.04
N SER A 462 -5.27 -27.91 -11.52
CA SER A 462 -6.13 -29.06 -11.84
C SER A 462 -6.78 -29.72 -10.63
N LYS A 463 -6.35 -29.36 -9.41
CA LYS A 463 -6.91 -29.82 -8.14
C LYS A 463 -7.37 -28.61 -7.31
N VAL A 464 -8.56 -28.70 -6.72
CA VAL A 464 -9.16 -27.63 -5.92
C VAL A 464 -8.32 -27.30 -4.70
N ASN A 465 -7.97 -28.31 -3.89
CA ASN A 465 -7.26 -28.12 -2.62
C ASN A 465 -5.93 -27.36 -2.80
N THR A 466 -5.19 -27.62 -3.90
CA THR A 466 -3.95 -26.90 -4.20
C THR A 466 -4.19 -25.47 -4.67
N ALA A 467 -5.22 -25.24 -5.50
CA ALA A 467 -5.58 -23.90 -5.95
C ALA A 467 -6.03 -23.02 -4.77
N GLN A 468 -6.85 -23.57 -3.89
CA GLN A 468 -7.37 -22.91 -2.70
C GLN A 468 -6.25 -22.55 -1.72
N ALA A 469 -5.33 -23.48 -1.43
CA ALA A 469 -4.19 -23.22 -0.54
C ALA A 469 -3.27 -22.11 -1.10
N ILE A 470 -2.94 -22.16 -2.40
CA ILE A 470 -2.08 -21.16 -3.04
C ILE A 470 -2.78 -19.79 -3.13
N ALA A 471 -4.09 -19.74 -3.38
CA ALA A 471 -4.83 -18.49 -3.43
C ALA A 471 -4.95 -17.79 -2.06
N TYR A 472 -5.16 -18.54 -0.97
CA TYR A 472 -5.09 -17.95 0.37
C TYR A 472 -3.67 -17.51 0.73
N LEU A 473 -2.64 -18.33 0.41
CA LEU A 473 -1.24 -17.94 0.64
C LEU A 473 -0.88 -16.66 -0.12
N TYR A 474 -1.34 -16.52 -1.37
CA TYR A 474 -1.19 -15.30 -2.16
C TYR A 474 -1.78 -14.10 -1.44
N ILE A 475 -3.05 -14.14 -1.03
CA ILE A 475 -3.74 -12.99 -0.41
C ILE A 475 -3.15 -12.59 0.95
N PHE A 476 -2.91 -13.56 1.84
CA PHE A 476 -2.35 -13.25 3.15
C PHE A 476 -0.90 -12.78 3.02
N GLY A 477 -0.10 -13.43 2.18
CA GLY A 477 1.29 -13.03 1.93
C GLY A 477 1.39 -11.66 1.25
N SER A 478 0.58 -11.41 0.23
CA SER A 478 0.58 -10.14 -0.49
C SER A 478 0.09 -9.00 0.40
N GLY A 479 -0.99 -9.18 1.17
CA GLY A 479 -1.51 -8.10 2.03
C GLY A 479 -0.59 -7.78 3.21
N LEU A 480 0.10 -8.78 3.77
CA LEU A 480 1.16 -8.51 4.75
C LEU A 480 2.33 -7.73 4.11
N MET A 481 2.79 -8.13 2.93
CA MET A 481 3.81 -7.38 2.19
C MET A 481 3.36 -5.97 1.81
N ALA A 482 2.10 -5.78 1.42
CA ALA A 482 1.56 -4.47 1.07
C ALA A 482 1.54 -3.55 2.30
N GLY A 483 0.98 -4.05 3.41
CA GLY A 483 0.89 -3.33 4.68
C GLY A 483 2.22 -2.95 5.31
N SER A 484 3.28 -3.75 5.13
CA SER A 484 4.61 -3.46 5.68
C SER A 484 5.55 -2.75 4.71
N LEU A 485 5.61 -3.21 3.45
CA LEU A 485 6.67 -2.85 2.51
C LEU A 485 6.28 -1.62 1.69
N ILE A 486 5.07 -1.61 1.11
CA ILE A 486 4.58 -0.48 0.30
C ILE A 486 4.36 0.73 1.19
N ARG A 487 3.70 0.55 2.35
CA ARG A 487 3.44 1.65 3.29
C ARG A 487 4.72 2.41 3.66
N ASN A 488 5.81 1.69 3.96
CA ASN A 488 7.11 2.30 4.27
C ASN A 488 7.72 3.05 3.06
N PHE A 489 7.53 2.57 1.83
CA PHE A 489 7.98 3.28 0.62
C PHE A 489 7.15 4.55 0.33
N LEU A 490 5.85 4.54 0.66
CA LEU A 490 4.96 5.69 0.51
C LEU A 490 5.23 6.78 1.56
N GLU A 491 5.28 6.40 2.83
CA GLU A 491 5.50 7.32 3.95
C GLU A 491 6.95 7.82 4.01
N GLY A 492 7.92 6.98 3.63
CA GLY A 492 9.36 7.29 3.75
C GLY A 492 9.89 8.33 2.76
N GLY A 493 9.17 8.64 1.68
CA GLY A 493 9.48 9.71 0.70
C GLY A 493 10.79 9.58 -0.12
N LYS A 494 11.70 8.68 0.28
CA LYS A 494 13.03 8.48 -0.31
C LYS A 494 13.07 7.48 -1.46
N PHE A 495 12.00 6.71 -1.67
CA PHE A 495 11.95 5.66 -2.70
C PHE A 495 11.43 6.23 -4.03
N PRO A 496 12.10 5.96 -5.17
CA PRO A 496 11.72 6.53 -6.47
C PRO A 496 10.32 6.07 -6.93
N ARG A 497 9.44 7.04 -7.22
CA ARG A 497 8.02 6.80 -7.57
C ARG A 497 7.84 5.76 -8.67
N ASN A 498 8.67 5.78 -9.71
CA ASN A 498 8.58 4.82 -10.83
C ASN A 498 8.68 3.35 -10.36
N TRP A 499 9.47 3.06 -9.32
CA TRP A 499 9.57 1.72 -8.77
C TRP A 499 8.37 1.35 -7.88
N ILE A 500 7.69 2.33 -7.27
CA ILE A 500 6.41 2.11 -6.58
C ILE A 500 5.36 1.69 -7.61
N THR A 501 5.26 2.42 -8.73
CA THR A 501 4.36 2.09 -9.85
C THR A 501 4.63 0.71 -10.45
N VAL A 502 5.88 0.24 -10.47
CA VAL A 502 6.22 -1.14 -10.90
C VAL A 502 5.74 -2.19 -9.89
N LEU A 503 5.78 -1.90 -8.58
CA LEU A 503 5.24 -2.80 -7.55
C LEU A 503 3.70 -2.83 -7.60
N GLU A 504 3.05 -1.71 -7.89
CA GLU A 504 1.59 -1.59 -8.05
C GLU A 504 1.02 -2.48 -9.18
N ILE A 505 1.86 -3.01 -10.08
CA ILE A 505 1.49 -4.01 -11.12
C ILE A 505 1.00 -5.34 -10.51
N ILE A 506 1.29 -5.60 -9.24
CA ILE A 506 0.73 -6.75 -8.51
C ILE A 506 -0.67 -6.35 -8.01
N PRO A 507 -1.77 -7.03 -8.40
CA PRO A 507 -3.14 -6.57 -8.10
C PRO A 507 -3.44 -6.34 -6.60
N ALA A 508 -2.81 -7.08 -5.71
CA ALA A 508 -2.93 -6.84 -4.27
C ALA A 508 -2.30 -5.51 -3.83
N PHE A 509 -1.19 -5.13 -4.47
CA PHE A 509 -0.41 -3.93 -4.14
C PHE A 509 -1.12 -2.67 -4.64
N SER A 510 -1.73 -2.69 -5.82
CA SER A 510 -2.61 -1.62 -6.30
C SER A 510 -3.91 -1.51 -5.48
N LEU A 511 -4.51 -2.63 -5.06
CA LEU A 511 -5.65 -2.62 -4.12
C LEU A 511 -5.28 -1.93 -2.81
N TYR A 512 -4.18 -2.34 -2.17
CA TYR A 512 -3.70 -1.72 -0.93
C TYR A 512 -3.44 -0.22 -1.09
N ARG A 513 -2.80 0.18 -2.20
CA ARG A 513 -2.49 1.59 -2.49
C ARG A 513 -3.75 2.46 -2.56
N GLY A 514 -4.79 2.01 -3.27
CA GLY A 514 -6.07 2.74 -3.37
C GLY A 514 -6.83 2.79 -2.05
N LEU A 515 -6.83 1.69 -1.28
CA LEU A 515 -7.42 1.66 0.07
C LEU A 515 -6.64 2.56 1.05
N TYR A 516 -5.32 2.64 0.93
CA TYR A 516 -4.48 3.52 1.73
C TYR A 516 -4.84 5.00 1.48
N GLU A 517 -4.93 5.45 0.22
CA GLU A 517 -5.32 6.84 -0.08
C GLU A 517 -6.73 7.18 0.44
N LEU A 518 -7.70 6.29 0.24
CA LEU A 518 -9.05 6.46 0.80
C LEU A 518 -9.03 6.55 2.34
N SER A 519 -8.18 5.78 3.03
CA SER A 519 -8.05 5.87 4.49
C SER A 519 -7.39 7.18 4.94
N GLN A 520 -6.38 7.68 4.24
CA GLN A 520 -5.65 8.90 4.61
C GLN A 520 -6.54 10.13 4.49
N TYR A 521 -7.35 10.22 3.43
CA TYR A 521 -8.35 11.28 3.30
C TYR A 521 -9.47 11.15 4.34
N ALA A 522 -9.87 9.93 4.74
CA ALA A 522 -10.85 9.74 5.81
C ALA A 522 -10.32 10.15 7.20
N ILE A 523 -9.04 9.89 7.51
CA ILE A 523 -8.37 10.36 8.74
C ILE A 523 -8.36 11.89 8.77
N ARG A 524 -7.83 12.52 7.71
CA ARG A 524 -7.75 14.00 7.61
C ARG A 524 -9.11 14.66 7.72
N ALA A 525 -10.15 14.06 7.12
CA ALA A 525 -11.53 14.51 7.26
C ALA A 525 -12.03 14.46 8.72
N SER A 526 -11.74 13.37 9.44
CA SER A 526 -12.11 13.21 10.85
C SER A 526 -11.35 14.17 11.78
N GLU A 527 -10.10 14.50 11.48
CA GLU A 527 -9.27 15.38 12.31
C GLU A 527 -9.52 16.87 12.05
N THR A 528 -9.74 17.26 10.79
CA THR A 528 -9.89 18.68 10.40
C THR A 528 -11.34 19.11 10.20
N GLY A 529 -12.31 18.18 10.25
CA GLY A 529 -13.72 18.45 9.96
C GLY A 529 -14.03 18.70 8.48
N ASN A 530 -13.02 18.62 7.61
CA ASN A 530 -13.16 18.78 6.17
C ASN A 530 -13.84 17.56 5.52
N PRO A 531 -14.41 17.70 4.30
CA PRO A 531 -14.88 16.55 3.52
C PRO A 531 -13.73 15.57 3.19
N GLY A 532 -14.05 14.29 3.05
CA GLY A 532 -13.13 13.27 2.52
C GLY A 532 -12.91 13.40 1.01
N MET A 533 -12.24 12.41 0.42
CA MET A 533 -11.73 12.48 -0.96
C MET A 533 -12.81 12.81 -2.00
N ARG A 534 -12.52 13.78 -2.87
CA ARG A 534 -13.34 14.25 -4.00
C ARG A 534 -12.62 14.04 -5.33
N TRP A 535 -13.39 14.11 -6.43
CA TRP A 535 -12.87 13.94 -7.79
C TRP A 535 -11.86 15.03 -8.20
N SER A 536 -11.92 16.22 -7.58
CA SER A 536 -10.91 17.28 -7.70
C SER A 536 -9.52 16.81 -7.28
N ASP A 537 -9.47 16.07 -6.17
CA ASP A 537 -8.26 15.76 -5.40
C ASP A 537 -7.44 14.65 -6.08
N LEU A 538 -8.01 13.96 -7.07
CA LEU A 538 -7.31 12.99 -7.92
C LEU A 538 -6.33 13.65 -8.90
N ASN A 539 -6.33 14.98 -9.03
CA ASN A 539 -5.35 15.71 -9.82
C ASN A 539 -4.13 16.17 -9.00
N ASP A 540 -4.14 16.00 -7.68
CA ASP A 540 -3.01 16.37 -6.82
C ASP A 540 -1.84 15.41 -7.00
N ARG A 541 -0.62 15.95 -7.21
CA ARG A 541 0.62 15.16 -7.38
C ARG A 541 1.03 14.34 -6.15
N THR A 542 0.32 14.47 -5.05
CA THR A 542 0.49 13.72 -3.80
C THR A 542 -0.48 12.56 -3.66
N ASN A 543 -1.59 12.55 -4.42
CA ASN A 543 -2.63 11.53 -4.36
C ASN A 543 -2.38 10.44 -5.41
N GLY A 544 -2.06 9.22 -4.97
CA GLY A 544 -1.84 8.08 -5.89
C GLY A 544 -3.10 7.47 -6.48
N MET A 545 -4.30 7.88 -6.06
CA MET A 545 -5.55 7.23 -6.44
C MET A 545 -5.79 7.24 -7.97
N ARG A 546 -5.38 8.31 -8.66
CA ARG A 546 -5.47 8.40 -10.11
C ARG A 546 -4.57 7.39 -10.83
N ASP A 547 -3.33 7.27 -10.38
CA ASP A 547 -2.35 6.35 -10.98
C ASP A 547 -2.78 4.89 -10.78
N VAL A 548 -3.24 4.56 -9.56
CA VAL A 548 -3.81 3.24 -9.22
C VAL A 548 -5.00 2.87 -10.09
N LEU A 549 -5.95 3.80 -10.29
CA LEU A 549 -7.11 3.55 -11.15
C LEU A 549 -6.71 3.29 -12.60
N ILE A 550 -5.72 4.03 -13.13
CA ILE A 550 -5.17 3.80 -14.47
C ILE A 550 -4.52 2.41 -14.56
N ILE A 551 -3.69 2.04 -13.57
CA ILE A 551 -3.02 0.73 -13.51
C ILE A 551 -4.04 -0.41 -13.50
N ILE A 552 -5.03 -0.38 -12.60
CA ILE A 552 -6.07 -1.41 -12.47
C ILE A 552 -6.87 -1.57 -13.78
N ILE A 553 -7.22 -0.47 -14.45
CA ILE A 553 -7.98 -0.50 -15.71
C ILE A 553 -7.12 -1.04 -16.85
N VAL A 554 -5.85 -0.62 -16.95
CA VAL A 554 -4.92 -1.12 -17.98
C VAL A 554 -4.62 -2.61 -17.79
N GLU A 555 -4.35 -3.05 -16.56
CA GLU A 555 -4.17 -4.46 -16.23
C GLU A 555 -5.40 -5.29 -16.58
N TRP A 556 -6.60 -4.82 -16.24
CA TRP A 556 -7.84 -5.52 -16.57
C TRP A 556 -7.98 -5.72 -18.09
N LEU A 557 -7.78 -4.65 -18.87
CA LEU A 557 -7.86 -4.68 -20.33
C LEU A 557 -6.77 -5.56 -20.98
N VAL A 558 -5.58 -5.64 -20.39
CA VAL A 558 -4.47 -6.48 -20.87
C VAL A 558 -4.64 -7.94 -20.47
N LEU A 559 -5.03 -8.22 -19.23
CA LEU A 559 -5.17 -9.58 -18.73
C LEU A 559 -6.39 -10.30 -19.31
N LEU A 560 -7.46 -9.58 -19.71
CA LEU A 560 -8.67 -10.18 -20.28
C LEU A 560 -8.40 -11.03 -21.55
N PRO A 561 -7.77 -10.51 -22.62
CA PRO A 561 -7.43 -11.31 -23.80
C PRO A 561 -6.34 -12.36 -23.50
N VAL A 562 -5.41 -12.08 -22.59
CA VAL A 562 -4.36 -13.04 -22.17
C VAL A 562 -5.00 -14.26 -21.50
N ALA A 563 -5.89 -14.06 -20.54
CA ALA A 563 -6.60 -15.11 -19.84
C ALA A 563 -7.46 -15.96 -20.79
N TYR A 564 -8.15 -15.32 -21.74
CA TYR A 564 -8.90 -16.01 -22.79
C TYR A 564 -7.99 -16.86 -23.69
N TYR A 565 -6.84 -16.33 -24.11
CA TYR A 565 -5.86 -17.06 -24.93
C TYR A 565 -5.28 -18.29 -24.21
N PHE A 566 -4.87 -18.15 -22.94
CA PHE A 566 -4.33 -19.26 -22.15
C PHE A 566 -5.38 -20.35 -21.90
N ASP A 567 -6.63 -19.97 -21.60
CA ASP A 567 -7.73 -20.92 -21.41
C ASP A 567 -8.12 -21.64 -22.73
N TYR A 568 -8.11 -20.92 -23.85
CA TYR A 568 -8.28 -21.52 -25.17
C TYR A 568 -7.19 -22.54 -25.47
N ALA A 569 -5.91 -22.15 -25.32
CA ALA A 569 -4.75 -23.01 -25.57
C ALA A 569 -4.76 -24.28 -24.68
N ALA A 570 -5.12 -24.16 -23.40
CA ALA A 570 -5.30 -25.29 -22.50
C ALA A 570 -6.46 -26.21 -22.91
N SER A 571 -7.46 -25.70 -23.62
CA SER A 571 -8.64 -26.47 -24.04
C SER A 571 -8.48 -27.26 -25.35
N VAL A 572 -7.47 -26.93 -26.18
CA VAL A 572 -7.17 -27.57 -27.48
C VAL A 572 -6.23 -28.80 -27.31
N GLY A 573 -6.03 -29.27 -26.08
CA GLY A 573 -5.29 -30.52 -25.83
C GLY A 573 -3.77 -30.44 -26.04
N ASN A 574 -3.22 -29.27 -26.35
CA ASN A 574 -1.77 -29.05 -26.47
C ASN A 574 -1.10 -29.02 -25.09
N SER A 575 -1.02 -30.20 -24.47
CA SER A 575 -0.48 -30.46 -23.13
C SER A 575 1.05 -30.36 -23.03
N SER A 576 1.66 -29.43 -23.78
CA SER A 576 3.06 -29.06 -23.60
C SER A 576 3.13 -27.94 -22.55
N GLY A 577 3.66 -28.28 -21.37
CA GLY A 577 3.67 -27.38 -20.21
C GLY A 577 4.44 -26.07 -20.43
N LEU A 578 4.18 -25.09 -19.57
CA LEU A 578 4.64 -23.68 -19.57
C LEU A 578 6.04 -23.42 -20.20
N LEU A 579 7.00 -24.29 -19.90
CA LEU A 579 8.37 -24.29 -20.43
C LEU A 579 8.48 -24.34 -21.97
N SER A 580 7.53 -24.96 -22.68
CA SER A 580 7.51 -25.00 -24.15
C SER A 580 7.07 -23.66 -24.77
N ILE A 581 6.07 -23.02 -24.16
CA ILE A 581 5.47 -21.76 -24.61
C ILE A 581 6.43 -20.60 -24.34
N ILE A 582 7.03 -20.55 -23.15
CA ILE A 582 8.07 -19.58 -22.80
C ILE A 582 9.30 -19.74 -23.71
N LYS A 583 9.72 -20.99 -24.01
CA LYS A 583 10.77 -21.25 -25.01
C LYS A 583 10.41 -20.80 -26.42
N ARG A 584 9.13 -20.86 -26.84
CA ARG A 584 8.69 -20.31 -28.14
C ARG A 584 8.73 -18.78 -28.17
N LEU A 585 8.35 -18.11 -27.07
CA LEU A 585 8.38 -16.65 -26.95
C LEU A 585 9.81 -16.08 -26.90
N LEU A 586 10.75 -16.79 -26.28
CA LEU A 586 12.17 -16.43 -26.23
C LEU A 586 12.94 -16.75 -27.52
N ARG A 587 12.45 -17.66 -28.37
CA ARG A 587 13.12 -18.03 -29.62
C ARG A 587 12.75 -17.08 -30.77
N LYS A 588 13.37 -15.89 -30.76
CA LYS A 588 13.32 -14.95 -31.89
C LYS A 588 13.68 -15.65 -33.20
N ASN A 589 12.77 -15.60 -34.18
CA ASN A 589 13.07 -15.30 -35.57
C ASN A 589 11.76 -14.92 -36.30
N PRO A 590 11.67 -13.73 -36.94
CA PRO A 590 10.48 -13.31 -37.65
C PRO A 590 10.53 -13.78 -39.12
N THR A 591 9.70 -14.74 -39.49
CA THR A 591 9.32 -14.94 -40.90
C THR A 591 7.81 -14.84 -41.02
N TRP A 592 7.33 -13.66 -41.42
CA TRP A 592 5.93 -13.46 -41.81
C TRP A 592 5.57 -14.40 -42.97
N ARG A 593 4.84 -15.48 -42.69
CA ARG A 593 3.99 -16.10 -43.72
C ARG A 593 2.65 -15.37 -43.71
N ARG A 594 2.28 -14.84 -44.88
CA ARG A 594 0.98 -14.18 -45.11
C ARG A 594 -0.13 -15.15 -44.76
N ILE A 595 -1.06 -14.72 -43.91
CA ILE A 595 -2.33 -15.43 -43.72
C ILE A 595 -3.17 -15.12 -44.96
N ALA A 596 -3.26 -16.07 -45.88
CA ALA A 596 -4.31 -16.05 -46.90
C ALA A 596 -5.63 -16.41 -46.21
N VAL A 597 -6.61 -15.52 -46.28
CA VAL A 597 -7.97 -15.79 -45.82
C VAL A 597 -8.63 -16.63 -46.91
N ASN A 598 -8.72 -17.94 -46.68
CA ASN A 598 -9.67 -18.79 -47.38
C ASN A 598 -10.89 -18.99 -46.46
N GLU A 599 -12.07 -18.91 -47.05
CA GLU A 599 -13.34 -19.07 -46.34
C GLU A 599 -13.39 -20.43 -45.62
N VAL A 600 -13.60 -20.39 -44.31
CA VAL A 600 -14.00 -21.58 -43.55
C VAL A 600 -15.50 -21.73 -43.75
N ALA A 601 -15.87 -22.66 -44.63
CA ALA A 601 -17.24 -23.15 -44.71
C ALA A 601 -17.68 -23.71 -43.35
N ASP A 602 -18.95 -23.50 -43.03
CA ASP A 602 -19.58 -23.94 -41.79
C ASP A 602 -19.69 -25.49 -41.72
N ASN A 603 -19.84 -26.01 -40.50
CA ASN A 603 -19.91 -27.42 -40.11
C ASN A 603 -18.57 -28.20 -40.10
N ASP A 604 -17.93 -28.29 -38.93
CA ASP A 604 -18.08 -29.51 -38.12
C ASP A 604 -17.60 -29.32 -36.68
N VAL A 605 -18.40 -29.80 -35.72
CA VAL A 605 -18.01 -29.80 -34.30
C VAL A 605 -17.21 -31.06 -34.01
N HIS A 606 -15.92 -31.06 -34.35
CA HIS A 606 -15.00 -32.14 -33.99
C HIS A 606 -14.86 -32.25 -32.45
N VAL A 607 -15.64 -33.15 -31.86
CA VAL A 607 -15.47 -33.63 -30.47
C VAL A 607 -14.72 -34.96 -30.50
N GLU A 608 -13.45 -34.93 -30.94
CA GLU A 608 -12.55 -36.06 -30.79
C GLU A 608 -11.33 -35.68 -29.94
N MET A 609 -11.44 -36.02 -28.67
CA MET A 609 -10.30 -36.54 -27.93
C MET A 609 -10.58 -38.03 -27.69
N GLU A 610 -10.37 -38.85 -28.71
CA GLU A 610 -10.23 -40.28 -28.48
C GLU A 610 -9.10 -40.48 -27.47
N LYS A 611 -9.41 -41.19 -26.39
CA LYS A 611 -8.41 -41.50 -25.38
C LYS A 611 -7.45 -42.56 -25.93
N LEU A 612 -6.23 -42.57 -25.42
CA LEU A 612 -5.20 -43.54 -25.79
C LEU A 612 -5.53 -45.01 -25.45
N ASP A 613 -6.49 -45.26 -24.54
CA ASP A 613 -7.04 -46.60 -24.29
C ASP A 613 -7.93 -47.04 -25.47
N ILE A 614 -8.85 -46.19 -25.92
CA ILE A 614 -9.76 -46.45 -27.05
C ILE A 614 -8.98 -46.68 -28.36
N ILE A 615 -7.97 -45.86 -28.67
CA ILE A 615 -7.17 -46.00 -29.90
C ILE A 615 -6.46 -47.36 -29.92
N LYS A 616 -5.88 -47.78 -28.79
CA LYS A 616 -5.21 -49.08 -28.66
C LYS A 616 -6.16 -50.27 -28.77
N GLU A 617 -7.34 -50.18 -28.17
CA GLU A 617 -8.37 -51.22 -28.32
C GLU A 617 -8.84 -51.30 -29.78
N ARG A 618 -9.03 -50.17 -30.47
CA ARG A 618 -9.39 -50.15 -31.90
C ARG A 618 -8.31 -50.76 -32.79
N GLU A 619 -7.04 -50.38 -32.60
CA GLU A 619 -5.89 -51.01 -33.28
C GLU A 619 -5.79 -52.52 -32.98
N THR A 620 -6.17 -52.95 -31.78
CA THR A 620 -6.18 -54.37 -31.39
C THR A 620 -7.33 -55.13 -32.07
N VAL A 621 -8.52 -54.53 -32.14
CA VAL A 621 -9.68 -55.08 -32.86
C VAL A 621 -9.40 -55.14 -34.36
N ASP A 622 -8.81 -54.11 -34.97
CA ASP A 622 -8.38 -54.10 -36.38
C ASP A 622 -7.40 -55.24 -36.69
N GLN A 623 -6.42 -55.48 -35.81
CA GLN A 623 -5.49 -56.61 -35.95
C GLN A 623 -6.20 -57.97 -35.82
N VAL A 624 -7.17 -58.09 -34.91
CA VAL A 624 -7.99 -59.29 -34.71
C VAL A 624 -8.92 -59.55 -35.90
N LEU A 625 -9.47 -58.50 -36.53
CA LEU A 625 -10.30 -58.59 -37.74
C LEU A 625 -9.49 -58.99 -38.98
N GLN A 626 -8.22 -58.59 -39.07
CA GLN A 626 -7.32 -59.00 -40.15
C GLN A 626 -6.82 -60.45 -40.02
N GLN A 627 -6.87 -61.05 -38.82
CA GLN A 627 -6.46 -62.43 -38.59
C GLN A 627 -7.59 -63.43 -38.86
N ARG A 628 -7.43 -64.23 -39.91
CA ARG A 628 -8.41 -65.24 -40.37
C ARG A 628 -8.76 -66.37 -39.37
N ASN A 629 -8.07 -66.46 -38.24
CA ASN A 629 -8.23 -67.49 -37.21
C ASN A 629 -7.80 -66.95 -35.83
N SER A 630 -8.43 -65.85 -35.39
CA SER A 630 -8.03 -65.08 -34.20
C SER A 630 -8.37 -65.73 -32.84
N GLY A 631 -9.04 -66.89 -32.82
CA GLY A 631 -9.36 -67.63 -31.59
C GLY A 631 -10.50 -67.04 -30.73
N TYR A 632 -10.99 -65.85 -31.08
CA TYR A 632 -12.14 -65.21 -30.42
C TYR A 632 -13.46 -65.66 -31.07
N ALA A 633 -14.43 -66.09 -30.24
CA ALA A 633 -15.74 -66.54 -30.72
C ALA A 633 -16.68 -65.37 -31.13
N VAL A 634 -16.45 -64.18 -30.59
CA VAL A 634 -17.18 -62.94 -30.89
C VAL A 634 -16.19 -61.78 -30.87
N VAL A 635 -16.24 -60.93 -31.88
CA VAL A 635 -15.49 -59.67 -31.96
C VAL A 635 -16.51 -58.54 -32.12
N CYS A 636 -16.44 -57.54 -31.26
CA CYS A 636 -17.31 -56.36 -31.32
C CYS A 636 -16.50 -55.17 -31.82
N ASP A 637 -16.84 -54.68 -33.01
CA ASP A 637 -16.22 -53.52 -33.63
C ASP A 637 -17.14 -52.28 -33.57
N ASP A 638 -16.54 -51.09 -33.62
CA ASP A 638 -17.17 -49.77 -33.73
C ASP A 638 -18.38 -49.53 -32.79
N LEU A 639 -18.25 -49.98 -31.53
CA LEU A 639 -19.30 -49.86 -30.50
C LEU A 639 -19.63 -48.40 -30.16
N LYS A 640 -20.66 -47.87 -30.82
CA LYS A 640 -21.19 -46.52 -30.59
C LYS A 640 -22.20 -46.49 -29.45
N LYS A 641 -22.01 -45.58 -28.50
CA LYS A 641 -22.95 -45.33 -27.41
C LYS A 641 -23.91 -44.21 -27.80
N VAL A 642 -25.14 -44.58 -28.16
CA VAL A 642 -26.21 -43.65 -28.49
C VAL A 642 -26.95 -43.19 -27.23
N TYR A 643 -27.15 -41.88 -27.10
CA TYR A 643 -27.98 -41.22 -26.12
C TYR A 643 -29.27 -40.74 -26.81
N HIS A 644 -30.39 -41.39 -26.49
CA HIS A 644 -31.68 -41.00 -27.05
C HIS A 644 -32.07 -39.56 -26.68
N GLY A 645 -32.49 -38.80 -27.70
CA GLY A 645 -32.98 -37.45 -27.55
C GLY A 645 -34.26 -37.38 -26.72
N LYS A 646 -34.36 -36.36 -25.87
CA LYS A 646 -35.63 -35.88 -25.31
C LYS A 646 -35.83 -34.43 -25.71
N ASP A 647 -37.10 -34.02 -25.73
CA ASP A 647 -37.54 -32.66 -26.03
C ASP A 647 -37.12 -32.14 -27.43
N GLY A 648 -37.17 -33.03 -28.44
CA GLY A 648 -36.97 -32.67 -29.85
C GLY A 648 -35.51 -32.53 -30.32
N ASN A 649 -34.53 -32.84 -29.46
CA ASN A 649 -33.14 -33.04 -29.91
C ASN A 649 -32.99 -34.37 -30.67
N PRO A 650 -32.08 -34.45 -31.66
CA PRO A 650 -31.69 -35.72 -32.26
C PRO A 650 -30.89 -36.59 -31.27
N ASP A 651 -30.86 -37.89 -31.55
CA ASP A 651 -29.99 -38.86 -30.88
C ASP A 651 -28.51 -38.50 -31.09
N LYS A 652 -27.67 -38.76 -30.07
CA LYS A 652 -26.25 -38.34 -30.01
C LYS A 652 -25.31 -39.45 -29.57
#